data_AF-A0A5F7ZLH9-F1
#
_entry.id   AF-A0A5F7ZLH9-F1
#
_cell.length_a   1.000
_cell.length_b   1.000
_cell.length_c   1.000
_cell.angle_alpha   90.00
_cell.angle_beta   90.00
_cell.angle_gamma   90.00
#
_symmetry.space_group_name_H-M   'P 1'
#
loop_
_entity.id
_entity.type
_entity.pdbx_description
1 polymer ?
#
loop_
_entity_poly.entity_id
_entity_poly.type
_entity_poly.pdbx_seq_one_letter_code
_entity_poly.pdbx_strand_id
1 'polypeptide(L)'
;MNRFRVSKFRHTEARPPRREAWISDIRAGTAPSCRNHIKSSCSLIAFNSDHPDLVTDLDFSPFDDFLLATGSADRTVKLWRLPGPGQALPSAPGVVLGPEDLPVEVLQFHPTSDGVLVSAAGTTVKVWDAAKQQPLTELVAHGDLVQSAIWSRDGALVGTACKDKQLRIFDPRTQPQASQSTQAHENSRDSRLAWTGSREYLVSTGFNQMREHEVKLWDTRLFSNALASLTLDTSPGCLMPLLDPDSGLLVLAGKGERQLYCYEVVPQQPALSPVTQCVLESVLRGAALVPRQALAVMSCEVLRVLQLSDTAIVPIGYHVPRKSVEFHEDLFPDTAGCVPATDPHSWWAGDNQQVQKVSLNPACRPHPSFTSRLVPSMEPLPDTAQPAVMETPVGDVDASEGFSSSPSSLTSPSTPSSLGPSLSSTSGIGTSPSLRSLQSLLGPSSKFRHAQGTVLHRDSHITNLKGLNLTTPGESDGFCANKLRVAVPLLSSGGQVAVLELRKPGRLPDTALPTLQNGAAVTDLAWDPFDPHRLAVAGEDARIRLWRVPPQGLEEVLTTPETVLTGHTEKICSLRFHPLAADVLASSSYDLTVRIWDLQAGVDRLKLQGHQDQIFSLAWSPDGQQLATVCKDGRVRIYRPRSGPEPLQEGPGPKGGRGARIVWVCDGRCLLVSGFDSQSERQLLLYEAEALAGGPLAVLGLDVAPSTLLPSYDPDTGLVLLTGKGDTRVFLYELLPESPFFLECNSFTSPDPHKGFVLLPKTECDVREVELMRCLRLRQSSLEPVAFRLPRVRKEFFQDDVFPDTAVSWEPVLSAKAWLQGANGQPWLLSLQPPDMSPVSQAPREAPARRAPSSAQYLEEKSDQQKKEELLNAMVAKLGNREDPLPQDSFEGVDEDEWPGLASSRIFGHSTLPHLACCLSSGQAPWGLAPHQAFWSSTSLRALGPAALLPRFVARRRGASQS
;
A
#
# COMPACT_ATOMS: atom_id res chain seq x y z
N MET A 1 4.07 -11.48 32.00
CA MET A 1 4.07 -11.78 30.55
C MET A 1 3.09 -10.84 29.86
N ASN A 2 3.58 -9.81 29.17
CA ASN A 2 2.70 -8.94 28.39
C ASN A 2 2.32 -9.65 27.09
N ARG A 3 1.04 -10.01 26.92
CA ARG A 3 0.53 -10.41 25.61
C ARG A 3 0.61 -9.20 24.69
N PHE A 4 1.26 -9.35 23.52
CA PHE A 4 1.26 -8.33 22.47
C PHE A 4 -0.20 -8.00 22.11
N ARG A 5 -0.63 -6.79 22.47
CA ARG A 5 -1.96 -6.29 22.09
C ARG A 5 -1.88 -5.92 20.60
N VAL A 6 -2.55 -6.70 19.75
CA VAL A 6 -2.57 -6.44 18.31
C VAL A 6 -3.23 -5.08 18.08
N SER A 7 -2.56 -4.21 17.34
CA SER A 7 -3.09 -2.89 16.96
C SER A 7 -4.45 -3.01 16.26
N LYS A 8 -5.41 -2.20 16.70
CA LYS A 8 -6.72 -2.05 16.04
C LYS A 8 -6.61 -1.41 14.64
N PHE A 9 -5.47 -0.76 14.35
CA PHE A 9 -5.16 -0.13 13.08
C PHE A 9 -4.29 -1.01 12.16
N ARG A 10 -3.89 -2.24 12.58
CA ARG A 10 -2.98 -3.11 11.82
C ARG A 10 -3.38 -3.38 10.36
N HIS A 11 -4.67 -3.27 10.04
CA HIS A 11 -5.21 -3.51 8.70
C HIS A 11 -5.68 -2.23 8.00
N THR A 12 -5.23 -1.04 8.44
CA THR A 12 -5.63 0.24 7.82
C THR A 12 -5.11 0.32 6.38
N GLU A 13 -6.02 0.56 5.45
CA GLU A 13 -5.75 0.74 4.03
C GLU A 13 -5.80 2.23 3.70
N ALA A 14 -4.72 2.80 3.14
CA ALA A 14 -4.76 4.11 2.51
C ALA A 14 -5.45 3.99 1.15
N ARG A 15 -6.41 4.87 0.88
CA ARG A 15 -7.24 4.87 -0.34
C ARG A 15 -7.14 6.23 -1.03
N PRO A 16 -6.19 6.41 -1.96
CA PRO A 16 -6.22 7.52 -2.90
C PRO A 16 -7.54 7.50 -3.68
N PRO A 17 -8.23 8.65 -3.81
CA PRO A 17 -9.46 8.75 -4.57
C PRO A 17 -9.17 8.80 -6.08
N ARG A 18 -10.16 8.41 -6.90
CA ARG A 18 -10.12 8.62 -8.35
C ARG A 18 -9.97 10.12 -8.67
N ARG A 19 -9.35 10.44 -9.81
CA ARG A 19 -9.10 11.82 -10.27
C ARG A 19 -10.35 12.71 -10.32
N GLU A 20 -11.52 12.12 -10.54
CA GLU A 20 -12.84 12.79 -10.48
C GLU A 20 -13.14 13.48 -9.14
N ALA A 21 -12.58 12.97 -8.04
CA ALA A 21 -12.74 13.51 -6.69
C ALA A 21 -11.53 14.36 -6.23
N TRP A 22 -10.61 14.70 -7.14
CA TRP A 22 -9.52 15.62 -6.86
C TRP A 22 -9.98 17.06 -7.07
N ILE A 23 -9.57 17.96 -6.18
CA ILE A 23 -9.76 19.41 -6.38
C ILE A 23 -8.68 19.85 -7.37
N SER A 24 -9.05 19.87 -8.65
CA SER A 24 -8.15 20.10 -9.78
C SER A 24 -8.03 21.59 -10.14
N ASP A 25 -7.21 21.91 -11.15
CA ASP A 25 -7.00 23.25 -11.72
C ASP A 25 -6.51 24.33 -10.74
N ILE A 26 -5.89 23.91 -9.63
CA ILE A 26 -5.18 24.82 -8.73
C ILE A 26 -3.74 25.08 -9.21
N ARG A 27 -3.08 26.08 -8.62
CA ARG A 27 -1.63 26.28 -8.75
C ARG A 27 -1.03 26.49 -7.36
N ALA A 28 -0.28 25.50 -6.87
CA ALA A 28 0.42 25.61 -5.60
C ALA A 28 1.63 26.55 -5.72
N GLY A 29 1.80 27.47 -4.76
CA GLY A 29 2.92 28.42 -4.75
C GLY A 29 4.27 27.76 -4.46
N THR A 30 5.32 28.18 -5.16
CA THR A 30 6.68 27.62 -4.98
C THR A 30 7.43 28.28 -3.82
N ALA A 31 6.96 28.07 -2.58
CA ALA A 31 7.67 28.53 -1.38
C ALA A 31 8.86 27.60 -1.02
N PRO A 32 10.04 28.14 -0.65
CA PRO A 32 11.22 27.35 -0.28
C PRO A 32 11.14 26.74 1.13
N SER A 33 10.23 27.23 1.98
CA SER A 33 10.03 26.71 3.34
C SER A 33 9.30 25.37 3.33
N CYS A 34 9.41 24.58 4.41
CA CYS A 34 8.65 23.33 4.58
C CYS A 34 7.40 23.53 5.46
N ARG A 35 6.89 24.78 5.59
CA ARG A 35 5.78 25.16 6.48
C ARG A 35 4.42 24.64 5.99
N ASN A 36 3.33 24.97 6.70
CA ASN A 36 1.99 24.52 6.33
C ASN A 36 1.52 25.27 5.07
N HIS A 37 1.77 24.69 3.90
CA HIS A 37 1.28 25.21 2.61
C HIS A 37 -0.19 24.85 2.33
N ILE A 38 -0.79 24.04 3.20
CA ILE A 38 -2.20 23.62 3.17
C ILE A 38 -2.67 23.34 4.61
N LYS A 39 -3.93 23.68 4.93
CA LYS A 39 -4.67 23.25 6.13
C LYS A 39 -6.15 23.03 5.79
N SER A 40 -6.87 22.34 6.67
CA SER A 40 -8.30 22.10 6.59
C SER A 40 -8.97 22.47 7.91
N SER A 41 -10.10 23.18 7.85
CA SER A 41 -11.13 23.12 8.90
C SER A 41 -12.09 21.95 8.60
N CYS A 42 -13.23 21.85 9.29
CA CYS A 42 -14.23 20.83 8.94
C CYS A 42 -14.99 21.19 7.65
N SER A 43 -15.02 22.48 7.28
CA SER A 43 -15.79 23.02 6.15
C SER A 43 -14.94 23.61 5.01
N LEU A 44 -13.71 24.06 5.28
CA LEU A 44 -12.88 24.79 4.31
C LEU A 44 -11.46 24.21 4.21
N ILE A 45 -10.84 24.39 3.03
CA ILE A 45 -9.43 24.07 2.77
C ILE A 45 -8.75 25.38 2.37
N ALA A 46 -7.63 25.70 3.03
CA ALA A 46 -6.78 26.85 2.68
C ALA A 46 -5.42 26.34 2.22
N PHE A 47 -4.89 26.91 1.14
CA PHE A 47 -3.57 26.56 0.61
C PHE A 47 -2.89 27.79 -0.03
N ASN A 48 -1.56 27.78 -0.07
CA ASN A 48 -0.78 28.86 -0.68
C ASN A 48 -0.81 28.73 -2.21
N SER A 49 -1.39 29.73 -2.89
CA SER A 49 -1.35 29.86 -4.34
C SER A 49 -0.06 30.54 -4.83
N ASP A 50 0.20 30.47 -6.13
CA ASP A 50 1.32 31.13 -6.78
C ASP A 50 1.07 32.66 -6.88
N HIS A 51 1.49 33.42 -5.86
CA HIS A 51 1.37 34.87 -5.77
C HIS A 51 2.62 35.49 -5.10
N PRO A 52 3.07 36.71 -5.47
CA PRO A 52 4.28 37.33 -4.92
C PRO A 52 4.24 37.68 -3.42
N ASP A 53 3.04 37.81 -2.83
CA ASP A 53 2.89 38.11 -1.40
C ASP A 53 3.06 36.82 -0.58
N LEU A 54 4.26 36.63 -0.03
CA LEU A 54 4.66 35.37 0.61
C LEU A 54 3.95 35.18 1.96
N VAL A 55 2.83 34.45 1.95
CA VAL A 55 2.28 33.76 3.13
C VAL A 55 3.24 32.63 3.49
N THR A 56 3.70 32.63 4.72
CA THR A 56 4.81 31.78 5.21
C THR A 56 4.30 30.57 5.98
N ASP A 57 3.22 30.72 6.76
CA ASP A 57 2.55 29.65 7.50
C ASP A 57 1.06 30.00 7.71
N LEU A 58 0.19 29.01 7.92
CA LEU A 58 -1.25 29.24 8.11
C LEU A 58 -1.90 28.19 9.02
N ASP A 59 -2.93 28.60 9.76
CA ASP A 59 -3.67 27.73 10.68
C ASP A 59 -5.15 28.15 10.80
N PHE A 60 -6.05 27.19 10.95
CA PHE A 60 -7.47 27.44 11.22
C PHE A 60 -7.75 27.45 12.72
N SER A 61 -8.74 28.22 13.17
CA SER A 61 -9.23 28.11 14.54
C SER A 61 -9.80 26.70 14.79
N PRO A 62 -9.46 26.05 15.92
CA PRO A 62 -10.04 24.76 16.28
C PRO A 62 -11.53 24.84 16.68
N PHE A 63 -12.08 26.06 16.78
CA PHE A 63 -13.45 26.32 17.24
C PHE A 63 -14.36 26.96 16.18
N ASP A 64 -13.79 27.59 15.16
CA ASP A 64 -14.54 28.32 14.13
C ASP A 64 -13.96 28.01 12.74
N ASP A 65 -14.68 27.18 11.99
CA ASP A 65 -14.31 26.72 10.64
C ASP A 65 -14.02 27.86 9.64
N PHE A 66 -14.51 29.07 9.92
CA PHE A 66 -14.42 30.25 9.08
C PHE A 66 -13.40 31.29 9.60
N LEU A 67 -12.66 31.00 10.66
CA LEU A 67 -11.56 31.86 11.14
C LEU A 67 -10.20 31.27 10.75
N LEU A 68 -9.49 31.96 9.87
CA LEU A 68 -8.16 31.59 9.40
C LEU A 68 -7.12 32.60 9.92
N ALA A 69 -5.98 32.10 10.39
CA ALA A 69 -4.79 32.91 10.69
C ALA A 69 -3.69 32.63 9.66
N THR A 70 -3.00 33.68 9.20
CA THR A 70 -1.86 33.59 8.27
C THR A 70 -0.67 34.38 8.79
N GLY A 71 0.51 33.75 8.84
CA GLY A 71 1.79 34.43 8.99
C GLY A 71 2.28 34.90 7.62
N SER A 72 2.95 36.05 7.57
CA SER A 72 3.45 36.62 6.33
C SER A 72 4.90 37.13 6.44
N ALA A 73 5.58 37.15 5.29
CA ALA A 73 6.88 37.78 5.13
C ALA A 73 6.89 39.30 5.39
N ASP A 74 5.71 39.96 5.41
CA ASP A 74 5.59 41.35 5.88
C ASP A 74 5.79 41.53 7.39
N ARG A 75 6.00 40.42 8.12
CA ARG A 75 6.26 40.31 9.56
C ARG A 75 5.02 40.48 10.43
N THR A 76 3.83 40.27 9.88
CA THR A 76 2.57 40.29 10.65
C THR A 76 1.88 38.94 10.69
N VAL A 77 1.06 38.73 11.73
CA VAL A 77 0.02 37.69 11.76
C VAL A 77 -1.31 38.35 11.42
N LYS A 78 -2.05 37.80 10.47
CA LYS A 78 -3.34 38.33 10.02
C LYS A 78 -4.44 37.32 10.29
N LEU A 79 -5.57 37.79 10.82
CA LEU A 79 -6.78 36.99 11.07
C LEU A 79 -7.87 37.39 10.07
N TRP A 80 -8.48 36.38 9.45
CA TRP A 80 -9.44 36.53 8.37
C TRP A 80 -10.74 35.82 8.71
N ARG A 81 -11.86 36.53 8.59
CA ARG A 81 -13.19 35.92 8.52
C ARG A 81 -13.43 35.46 7.08
N LEU A 82 -13.40 34.16 6.86
CA LEU A 82 -13.78 33.57 5.59
C LEU A 82 -15.31 33.55 5.46
N PRO A 83 -15.85 33.79 4.27
CA PRO A 83 -17.29 33.89 4.09
C PRO A 83 -17.93 32.52 3.82
N GLY A 84 -19.26 32.46 3.84
CA GLY A 84 -20.00 31.25 3.48
C GLY A 84 -19.94 30.94 1.96
N PRO A 85 -20.41 29.76 1.52
CA PRO A 85 -20.49 29.42 0.10
C PRO A 85 -21.24 30.49 -0.72
N GLY A 86 -20.63 30.95 -1.82
CA GLY A 86 -21.22 31.93 -2.74
C GLY A 86 -21.05 33.42 -2.35
N GLN A 87 -20.38 33.72 -1.24
CA GLN A 87 -20.05 35.09 -0.83
C GLN A 87 -18.62 35.49 -1.23
N ALA A 88 -18.36 36.78 -1.41
CA ALA A 88 -17.06 37.31 -1.83
C ALA A 88 -16.01 37.25 -0.69
N LEU A 89 -14.76 36.93 -1.05
CA LEU A 89 -13.64 36.89 -0.11
C LEU A 89 -13.35 38.28 0.51
N PRO A 90 -12.89 38.34 1.77
CA PRO A 90 -12.55 39.61 2.42
C PRO A 90 -11.37 40.30 1.72
N SER A 91 -11.47 41.60 1.50
CA SER A 91 -10.42 42.42 0.88
C SER A 91 -9.33 42.88 1.86
N ALA A 92 -9.54 42.69 3.17
CA ALA A 92 -8.62 43.08 4.23
C ALA A 92 -8.75 42.12 5.44
N PRO A 93 -7.69 41.93 6.23
CA PRO A 93 -7.75 41.16 7.47
C PRO A 93 -8.56 41.91 8.54
N GLY A 94 -9.26 41.16 9.40
CA GLY A 94 -10.07 41.72 10.48
C GLY A 94 -9.25 42.13 11.71
N VAL A 95 -8.17 41.39 11.98
CA VAL A 95 -7.17 41.70 13.02
C VAL A 95 -5.77 41.46 12.45
N VAL A 96 -4.82 42.33 12.85
CA VAL A 96 -3.41 42.24 12.49
C VAL A 96 -2.60 42.32 13.78
N LEU A 97 -1.65 41.40 13.98
CA LEU A 97 -0.73 41.36 15.11
C LEU A 97 0.71 41.60 14.61
N GLY A 98 1.52 42.25 15.46
CA GLY A 98 2.87 42.68 15.10
C GLY A 98 2.94 44.17 14.70
N PRO A 99 3.92 44.57 13.86
CA PRO A 99 4.91 43.72 13.22
C PRO A 99 5.89 43.08 14.20
N GLU A 100 6.38 41.89 13.84
CA GLU A 100 7.56 41.26 14.43
C GLU A 100 8.84 41.74 13.74
N ASP A 101 10.01 41.43 14.32
CA ASP A 101 11.29 41.91 13.80
C ASP A 101 11.68 41.24 12.47
N LEU A 102 11.27 39.97 12.31
CA LEU A 102 11.55 39.10 11.17
C LEU A 102 10.25 38.49 10.61
N PRO A 103 10.27 37.87 9.41
CA PRO A 103 9.14 37.11 8.88
C PRO A 103 8.58 36.12 9.90
N VAL A 104 7.25 36.07 10.00
CA VAL A 104 6.58 35.06 10.86
C VAL A 104 6.74 33.71 10.19
N GLU A 105 7.49 32.80 10.81
CA GLU A 105 7.84 31.50 10.25
C GLU A 105 6.97 30.36 10.79
N VAL A 106 6.37 30.52 11.97
CA VAL A 106 5.47 29.53 12.58
C VAL A 106 4.23 30.22 13.13
N LEU A 107 3.06 29.59 12.97
CA LEU A 107 1.79 30.06 13.52
C LEU A 107 0.91 28.87 13.98
N GLN A 108 0.36 28.94 15.19
CA GLN A 108 -0.64 27.98 15.65
C GLN A 108 -1.66 28.60 16.62
N PHE A 109 -2.94 28.28 16.45
CA PHE A 109 -3.97 28.59 17.44
C PHE A 109 -3.84 27.74 18.71
N HIS A 110 -4.32 28.27 19.83
CA HIS A 110 -4.38 27.57 21.10
C HIS A 110 -5.52 26.53 21.14
N PRO A 111 -5.28 25.30 21.62
CA PRO A 111 -6.24 24.19 21.47
C PRO A 111 -7.41 24.21 22.46
N THR A 112 -7.42 25.08 23.49
CA THR A 112 -8.49 25.13 24.50
C THR A 112 -9.13 26.50 24.74
N SER A 113 -8.61 27.57 24.10
CA SER A 113 -9.08 28.96 24.30
C SER A 113 -9.17 29.70 22.97
N ASP A 114 -10.32 30.29 22.66
CA ASP A 114 -10.48 31.17 21.50
C ASP A 114 -9.69 32.46 21.71
N GLY A 115 -8.94 32.92 20.71
CA GLY A 115 -8.19 34.18 20.78
C GLY A 115 -6.80 34.13 21.41
N VAL A 116 -6.29 32.94 21.77
CA VAL A 116 -4.86 32.75 22.06
C VAL A 116 -4.18 32.10 20.86
N LEU A 117 -3.01 32.59 20.48
CA LEU A 117 -2.18 31.99 19.44
C LEU A 117 -0.68 32.14 19.75
N VAL A 118 0.13 31.25 19.18
CA VAL A 118 1.59 31.34 19.21
C VAL A 118 2.10 31.67 17.82
N SER A 119 3.06 32.60 17.74
CA SER A 119 3.84 32.87 16.53
C SER A 119 5.33 32.74 16.82
N ALA A 120 6.14 32.50 15.79
CA ALA A 120 7.59 32.61 15.88
C ALA A 120 8.18 33.34 14.68
N ALA A 121 9.12 34.25 14.93
CA ALA A 121 9.89 34.96 13.92
C ALA A 121 11.38 34.95 14.32
N GLY A 122 12.23 34.34 13.49
CA GLY A 122 13.64 34.19 13.80
C GLY A 122 13.87 33.38 15.09
N THR A 123 14.51 34.00 16.08
CA THR A 123 14.78 33.42 17.41
C THR A 123 13.66 33.64 18.42
N THR A 124 12.67 34.48 18.11
CA THR A 124 11.63 34.93 19.03
C THR A 124 10.36 34.11 18.85
N VAL A 125 9.73 33.71 19.96
CA VAL A 125 8.41 33.06 19.99
C VAL A 125 7.49 33.88 20.89
N LYS A 126 6.36 34.34 20.36
CA LYS A 126 5.39 35.18 21.08
C LYS A 126 4.07 34.45 21.27
N VAL A 127 3.50 34.56 22.46
CA VAL A 127 2.13 34.14 22.76
C VAL A 127 1.27 35.40 22.79
N TRP A 128 0.16 35.41 22.05
CA TRP A 128 -0.67 36.59 21.84
C TRP A 128 -2.05 36.44 22.44
N ASP A 129 -2.58 37.55 22.95
CA ASP A 129 -4.02 37.78 23.08
C ASP A 129 -4.49 38.49 21.80
N ALA A 130 -5.12 37.74 20.90
CA ALA A 130 -5.59 38.26 19.62
C ALA A 130 -6.77 39.23 19.76
N ALA A 131 -7.55 39.14 20.86
CA ALA A 131 -8.65 40.05 21.12
C ALA A 131 -8.14 41.43 21.60
N LYS A 132 -7.08 41.45 22.40
CA LYS A 132 -6.38 42.69 22.83
C LYS A 132 -5.32 43.18 21.83
N GLN A 133 -4.98 42.37 20.84
CA GLN A 133 -3.92 42.63 19.84
C GLN A 133 -2.54 42.87 20.48
N GLN A 134 -2.22 42.15 21.56
CA GLN A 134 -0.98 42.33 22.32
C GLN A 134 -0.31 40.99 22.67
N PRO A 135 1.04 40.94 22.74
CA PRO A 135 1.73 39.76 23.25
C PRO A 135 1.50 39.63 24.76
N LEU A 136 1.10 38.45 25.20
CA LEU A 136 0.98 38.06 26.61
C LEU A 136 2.37 37.76 27.20
N THR A 137 3.23 37.11 26.43
CA THR A 137 4.64 36.89 26.77
C THR A 137 5.49 36.65 25.52
N GLU A 138 6.80 36.81 25.68
CA GLU A 138 7.82 36.41 24.72
C GLU A 138 8.68 35.32 25.36
N LEU A 139 8.81 34.17 24.69
CA LEU A 139 9.57 33.03 25.17
C LEU A 139 11.04 33.18 24.76
N VAL A 140 11.93 33.16 25.75
CA VAL A 140 13.35 33.53 25.58
C VAL A 140 14.23 32.36 25.98
N ALA A 141 14.73 31.61 24.98
CA ALA A 141 15.82 30.64 25.19
C ALA A 141 16.55 30.18 23.89
N HIS A 142 16.10 30.60 22.71
CA HIS A 142 16.54 30.06 21.41
C HIS A 142 17.80 30.75 20.88
N GLY A 143 18.78 29.98 20.38
CA GLY A 143 20.05 30.50 19.88
C GLY A 143 20.15 30.68 18.36
N ASP A 144 19.17 30.19 17.60
CA ASP A 144 19.07 30.29 16.13
C ASP A 144 17.56 30.24 15.74
N LEU A 145 17.26 30.20 14.45
CA LEU A 145 15.91 30.14 13.90
C LEU A 145 15.04 29.04 14.53
N VAL A 146 13.86 29.41 15.01
CA VAL A 146 12.80 28.50 15.43
C VAL A 146 12.15 27.89 14.18
N GLN A 147 12.05 26.56 14.15
CA GLN A 147 11.58 25.78 13.00
C GLN A 147 10.16 25.21 13.22
N SER A 148 9.79 25.03 14.48
CA SER A 148 8.48 24.56 14.91
C SER A 148 8.20 25.06 16.33
N ALA A 149 6.95 25.45 16.59
CA ALA A 149 6.42 25.80 17.90
C ALA A 149 4.97 25.26 17.93
N ILE A 150 4.65 24.44 18.93
CA ILE A 150 3.34 23.79 19.02
C ILE A 150 2.82 23.71 20.47
N TRP A 151 1.51 23.89 20.62
CA TRP A 151 0.81 23.72 21.90
C TRP A 151 0.65 22.25 22.28
N SER A 152 0.87 21.93 23.56
CA SER A 152 0.38 20.68 24.14
C SER A 152 -1.15 20.63 24.05
N ARG A 153 -1.72 19.43 24.01
CA ARG A 153 -3.16 19.25 23.77
C ARG A 153 -4.02 19.92 24.85
N ASP A 154 -3.52 20.02 26.06
CA ASP A 154 -4.18 20.73 27.18
C ASP A 154 -4.05 22.26 27.14
N GLY A 155 -3.24 22.82 26.25
CA GLY A 155 -2.94 24.25 26.16
C GLY A 155 -1.98 24.78 27.24
N ALA A 156 -1.42 23.92 28.09
CA ALA A 156 -0.58 24.36 29.20
C ALA A 156 0.86 24.67 28.78
N LEU A 157 1.40 23.99 27.76
CA LEU A 157 2.81 24.02 27.38
C LEU A 157 3.00 24.36 25.90
N VAL A 158 4.12 25.01 25.58
CA VAL A 158 4.61 25.18 24.20
C VAL A 158 5.88 24.34 24.03
N GLY A 159 5.85 23.39 23.10
CA GLY A 159 7.03 22.67 22.62
C GLY A 159 7.62 23.39 21.41
N THR A 160 8.93 23.64 21.39
CA THR A 160 9.61 24.28 20.26
C THR A 160 10.81 23.47 19.78
N ALA A 161 11.05 23.47 18.47
CA ALA A 161 12.26 22.95 17.84
C ALA A 161 13.01 24.11 17.18
N CYS A 162 14.33 24.14 17.39
CA CYS A 162 15.19 25.21 16.92
C CYS A 162 16.39 24.66 16.15
N LYS A 163 16.86 25.46 15.19
CA LYS A 163 18.02 25.19 14.35
C LYS A 163 19.34 25.08 15.15
N ASP A 164 19.36 25.56 16.39
CA ASP A 164 20.41 25.30 17.39
C ASP A 164 20.46 23.83 17.89
N LYS A 165 19.61 22.97 17.30
CA LYS A 165 19.47 21.52 17.54
C LYS A 165 18.79 21.16 18.86
N GLN A 166 18.25 22.12 19.60
CA GLN A 166 17.53 21.85 20.85
C GLN A 166 16.02 21.76 20.61
N LEU A 167 15.38 20.81 21.30
CA LEU A 167 13.97 20.91 21.66
C LEU A 167 13.85 21.60 23.02
N ARG A 168 12.84 22.43 23.17
CA ARG A 168 12.53 23.12 24.44
C ARG A 168 11.05 23.01 24.75
N ILE A 169 10.72 22.89 26.03
CA ILE A 169 9.37 22.98 26.56
C ILE A 169 9.27 24.25 27.40
N PHE A 170 8.19 25.01 27.24
CA PHE A 170 7.88 26.21 28.01
C PHE A 170 6.50 26.07 28.65
N ASP A 171 6.30 26.63 29.83
CA ASP A 171 4.98 26.99 30.35
C ASP A 171 4.86 28.52 30.29
N PRO A 172 4.18 29.08 29.27
CA PRO A 172 4.21 30.52 28.99
C PRO A 172 3.61 31.38 30.11
N ARG A 173 2.83 30.80 31.02
CA ARG A 173 2.16 31.51 32.13
C ARG A 173 3.03 31.62 33.38
N THR A 174 4.09 30.80 33.48
CA THR A 174 4.96 30.77 34.66
C THR A 174 6.17 31.69 34.52
N GLN A 175 6.93 31.54 33.43
CA GLN A 175 8.13 32.33 33.15
C GLN A 175 8.49 32.26 31.66
N PRO A 176 9.21 33.24 31.10
CA PRO A 176 9.59 33.26 29.68
C PRO A 176 10.71 32.26 29.33
N GLN A 177 11.46 31.72 30.30
CA GLN A 177 12.50 30.72 30.03
C GLN A 177 11.93 29.31 29.84
N ALA A 178 12.64 28.49 29.07
CA ALA A 178 12.31 27.07 28.90
C ALA A 178 12.34 26.33 30.25
N SER A 179 11.28 25.57 30.55
CA SER A 179 11.22 24.70 31.72
C SER A 179 12.07 23.44 31.53
N GLN A 180 12.23 22.97 30.29
CA GLN A 180 13.10 21.85 29.91
C GLN A 180 13.75 22.09 28.54
N SER A 181 14.97 21.60 28.33
CA SER A 181 15.69 21.65 27.06
C SER A 181 16.48 20.35 26.84
N THR A 182 16.56 19.88 25.60
CA THR A 182 17.33 18.68 25.22
C THR A 182 17.76 18.73 23.76
N GLN A 183 18.81 17.99 23.39
CA GLN A 183 19.27 17.93 22.00
C GLN A 183 18.38 16.99 21.17
N ALA A 184 17.74 17.53 20.13
CA ALA A 184 16.76 16.83 19.30
C ALA A 184 17.41 15.80 18.35
N HIS A 185 18.17 16.36 17.40
CA HIS A 185 18.68 15.72 16.21
C HIS A 185 20.09 16.29 15.97
N GLU A 186 21.00 15.51 15.40
CA GLU A 186 22.40 15.95 15.24
C GLU A 186 22.59 16.95 14.09
N ASN A 187 21.61 17.07 13.21
CA ASN A 187 21.61 17.95 12.06
C ASN A 187 20.70 19.17 12.30
N SER A 188 21.09 20.34 11.82
CA SER A 188 20.34 21.60 11.93
C SER A 188 19.48 21.93 10.69
N ARG A 189 19.08 20.91 9.92
CA ARG A 189 18.01 21.01 8.91
C ARG A 189 16.64 21.24 9.59
N ASP A 190 15.60 21.46 8.79
CA ASP A 190 14.25 21.75 9.33
C ASP A 190 13.74 20.58 10.19
N SER A 191 13.24 20.92 11.38
CA SER A 191 12.79 19.99 12.42
C SER A 191 11.37 20.34 12.83
N ARG A 192 10.50 19.32 12.98
CA ARG A 192 9.08 19.49 13.31
C ARG A 192 8.67 18.69 14.52
N LEU A 193 7.58 19.13 15.13
CA LEU A 193 7.02 18.55 16.33
C LEU A 193 5.55 18.17 16.13
N ALA A 194 5.09 17.19 16.91
CA ALA A 194 3.67 16.92 17.15
C ALA A 194 3.47 16.33 18.56
N TRP A 195 2.40 16.71 19.28
CA TRP A 195 2.10 16.20 20.62
C TRP A 195 1.16 14.98 20.60
N THR A 196 1.45 13.94 21.39
CA THR A 196 0.51 12.83 21.66
C THR A 196 0.22 12.70 23.16
N GLY A 197 -0.97 12.19 23.50
CA GLY A 197 -1.55 12.31 24.83
C GLY A 197 -1.96 13.75 25.17
N SER A 198 -2.05 14.08 26.47
CA SER A 198 -2.40 15.44 26.89
C SER A 198 -1.20 16.39 26.88
N ARG A 199 -0.09 15.96 27.49
CA ARG A 199 1.18 16.69 27.58
C ARG A 199 2.41 15.80 27.83
N GLU A 200 2.24 14.48 27.72
CA GLU A 200 3.22 13.49 28.21
C GLU A 200 4.26 13.13 27.16
N TYR A 201 3.87 13.16 25.88
CA TYR A 201 4.69 12.63 24.81
C TYR A 201 4.77 13.60 23.63
N LEU A 202 5.99 13.82 23.15
CA LEU A 202 6.29 14.67 22.01
C LEU A 202 6.92 13.83 20.92
N VAL A 203 6.46 13.95 19.68
CA VAL A 203 7.11 13.41 18.48
C VAL A 203 7.95 14.52 17.87
N SER A 204 9.18 14.22 17.46
CA SER A 204 9.97 15.11 16.60
C SER A 204 10.41 14.42 15.30
N THR A 205 10.41 15.15 14.20
CA THR A 205 11.00 14.73 12.92
C THR A 205 12.17 15.64 12.58
N GLY A 206 13.23 15.07 12.02
CA GLY A 206 14.43 15.80 11.65
C GLY A 206 15.40 14.92 10.88
N PHE A 207 16.69 15.21 10.99
CA PHE A 207 17.75 14.48 10.29
C PHE A 207 18.86 14.06 11.24
N ASN A 208 19.35 12.83 11.10
CA ASN A 208 20.52 12.36 11.83
C ASN A 208 21.85 12.93 11.25
N GLN A 209 22.98 12.54 11.83
CA GLN A 209 24.31 12.98 11.39
C GLN A 209 24.61 12.63 9.92
N MET A 210 24.13 11.47 9.47
CA MET A 210 24.28 10.96 8.09
C MET A 210 23.32 11.60 7.08
N ARG A 211 22.48 12.54 7.53
CA ARG A 211 21.40 13.19 6.74
C ARG A 211 20.27 12.25 6.35
N GLU A 212 20.07 11.17 7.10
CA GLU A 212 18.89 10.32 6.99
C GLU A 212 17.75 10.94 7.80
N HIS A 213 16.52 10.76 7.34
CA HIS A 213 15.32 11.14 8.08
C HIS A 213 15.21 10.35 9.38
N GLU A 214 15.02 11.08 10.48
CA GLU A 214 14.94 10.54 11.83
C GLU A 214 13.67 11.03 12.52
N VAL A 215 12.91 10.10 13.11
CA VAL A 215 11.70 10.38 13.89
C VAL A 215 11.90 9.88 15.31
N LYS A 216 11.71 10.76 16.31
CA LYS A 216 11.90 10.46 17.73
C LYS A 216 10.62 10.66 18.52
N LEU A 217 10.43 9.80 19.53
CA LEU A 217 9.40 9.96 20.55
C LEU A 217 10.07 10.33 21.87
N TRP A 218 9.57 11.34 22.56
CA TRP A 218 10.11 11.87 23.82
C TRP A 218 9.07 11.77 24.93
N ASP A 219 9.49 11.48 26.17
CA ASP A 219 8.66 11.63 27.37
C ASP A 219 8.99 12.96 28.03
N THR A 220 8.00 13.82 28.27
CA THR A 220 8.22 15.15 28.87
C THR A 220 8.47 15.10 30.37
N ARG A 221 8.32 13.94 31.01
CA ARG A 221 8.74 13.68 32.39
C ARG A 221 10.21 13.23 32.46
N LEU A 222 10.77 12.76 31.34
CA LEU A 222 12.12 12.20 31.21
C LEU A 222 12.83 12.76 29.96
N PHE A 223 12.76 14.07 29.76
CA PHE A 223 13.14 14.75 28.52
C PHE A 223 14.65 14.75 28.18
N SER A 224 15.49 14.05 28.96
CA SER A 224 16.93 13.94 28.68
C SER A 224 17.25 13.04 27.49
N ASN A 225 16.39 12.07 27.16
CA ASN A 225 16.60 11.13 26.05
C ASN A 225 15.27 10.80 25.35
N ALA A 226 15.34 10.41 24.07
CA ALA A 226 14.18 9.90 23.35
C ALA A 226 13.83 8.47 23.83
N LEU A 227 12.53 8.19 24.00
CA LEU A 227 11.98 6.85 24.27
C LEU A 227 12.22 5.88 23.11
N ALA A 228 12.19 6.40 21.88
CA ALA A 228 12.44 5.67 20.65
C ALA A 228 12.98 6.61 19.57
N SER A 229 13.79 6.06 18.66
CA SER A 229 14.18 6.70 17.40
C SER A 229 13.95 5.73 16.24
N LEU A 230 13.54 6.26 15.09
CA LEU A 230 13.29 5.54 13.85
C LEU A 230 13.96 6.29 12.70
N THR A 231 14.87 5.62 12.01
CA THR A 231 15.49 6.12 10.76
C THR A 231 14.72 5.58 9.56
N LEU A 232 14.52 6.40 8.53
CA LEU A 232 13.71 6.07 7.35
C LEU A 232 14.54 5.98 6.07
N ASP A 233 14.87 7.12 5.45
CA ASP A 233 15.56 7.19 4.17
C ASP A 233 16.55 8.37 4.12
N THR A 234 17.21 8.59 2.98
CA THR A 234 18.13 9.70 2.73
C THR A 234 17.50 10.86 1.94
N SER A 235 16.17 10.94 1.90
CA SER A 235 15.44 11.92 1.10
C SER A 235 15.72 13.35 1.58
N PRO A 236 15.79 14.36 0.68
CA PRO A 236 16.28 15.69 1.03
C PRO A 236 15.22 16.61 1.68
N GLY A 237 13.93 16.28 1.61
CA GLY A 237 12.81 17.17 1.96
C GLY A 237 12.22 16.86 3.33
N CYS A 238 12.13 17.86 4.21
CA CYS A 238 11.68 17.68 5.60
C CYS A 238 10.33 16.95 5.71
N LEU A 239 10.26 15.99 6.64
CA LEU A 239 9.05 15.25 7.00
C LEU A 239 8.13 16.08 7.90
N MET A 240 6.89 16.26 7.46
CA MET A 240 5.78 16.81 8.25
C MET A 240 5.12 15.70 9.08
N PRO A 241 5.11 15.76 10.43
CA PRO A 241 4.43 14.80 11.30
C PRO A 241 2.95 15.14 11.42
N LEU A 242 2.13 14.51 10.57
CA LEU A 242 0.68 14.59 10.59
C LEU A 242 0.11 13.59 11.61
N LEU A 243 0.10 13.99 12.88
CA LEU A 243 -0.35 13.18 14.01
C LEU A 243 -1.81 13.49 14.41
N ASP A 244 -2.63 12.46 14.52
CA ASP A 244 -3.93 12.50 15.21
C ASP A 244 -3.80 12.03 16.67
N PRO A 245 -3.92 12.94 17.67
CA PRO A 245 -3.66 12.62 19.07
C PRO A 245 -4.75 11.75 19.74
N ASP A 246 -5.88 11.47 19.06
CA ASP A 246 -6.94 10.61 19.57
C ASP A 246 -6.84 9.15 19.11
N SER A 247 -6.31 8.88 17.91
CA SER A 247 -5.93 7.51 17.51
C SER A 247 -4.51 7.14 17.88
N GLY A 248 -3.61 8.13 17.93
CA GLY A 248 -2.16 7.90 17.90
C GLY A 248 -1.62 7.62 16.49
N LEU A 249 -2.42 7.74 15.42
CA LEU A 249 -1.95 7.57 14.04
C LEU A 249 -1.12 8.80 13.62
N LEU A 250 0.09 8.52 13.16
CA LEU A 250 1.06 9.47 12.63
C LEU A 250 1.27 9.18 11.15
N VAL A 251 0.96 10.13 10.27
CA VAL A 251 1.39 10.11 8.87
C VAL A 251 2.63 11.00 8.73
N LEU A 252 3.66 10.49 8.05
CA LEU A 252 4.87 11.22 7.71
C LEU A 252 4.83 11.56 6.22
N ALA A 253 4.98 12.85 5.91
CA ALA A 253 4.89 13.38 4.55
C ALA A 253 6.10 14.27 4.24
N GLY A 254 6.98 13.85 3.32
CA GLY A 254 8.14 14.65 2.91
C GLY A 254 7.85 15.55 1.70
N LYS A 255 8.28 16.81 1.76
CA LYS A 255 8.14 17.76 0.65
C LYS A 255 9.07 17.37 -0.50
N GLY A 256 8.51 17.15 -1.69
CA GLY A 256 9.23 16.65 -2.86
C GLY A 256 9.15 15.13 -3.05
N GLU A 257 8.50 14.41 -2.14
CA GLU A 257 8.37 12.95 -2.19
C GLU A 257 7.06 12.50 -2.84
N ARG A 258 6.94 11.18 -3.03
CA ARG A 258 5.74 10.50 -3.54
C ARG A 258 5.29 9.35 -2.63
N GLN A 259 5.68 9.37 -1.37
CA GLN A 259 5.30 8.35 -0.38
C GLN A 259 4.79 9.04 0.89
N LEU A 260 3.79 8.42 1.51
CA LEU A 260 3.33 8.71 2.87
C LEU A 260 3.52 7.46 3.71
N TYR A 261 4.21 7.58 4.84
CA TYR A 261 4.35 6.48 5.80
C TYR A 261 3.39 6.68 6.95
N CYS A 262 2.61 5.67 7.31
CA CYS A 262 1.68 5.72 8.44
C CYS A 262 2.13 4.79 9.56
N TYR A 263 2.21 5.32 10.77
CA TYR A 263 2.60 4.64 12.00
C TYR A 263 1.53 4.82 13.07
N GLU A 264 1.45 3.88 14.02
CA GLU A 264 0.77 4.06 15.30
C GLU A 264 1.82 4.40 16.36
N VAL A 265 1.63 5.53 17.03
CA VAL A 265 2.49 6.02 18.12
C VAL A 265 1.93 5.51 19.44
N VAL A 266 2.67 4.60 20.08
CA VAL A 266 2.27 3.96 21.34
C VAL A 266 3.37 4.18 22.38
N PRO A 267 3.08 4.56 23.63
CA PRO A 267 4.12 4.71 24.65
C PRO A 267 4.67 3.38 25.21
N GLN A 268 4.37 2.24 24.57
CA GLN A 268 4.94 0.92 24.86
C GLN A 268 5.68 0.39 23.63
N GLN A 269 6.70 -0.45 23.82
CA GLN A 269 7.48 -0.97 22.69
C GLN A 269 6.69 -2.00 21.84
N PRO A 270 6.78 -1.95 20.50
CA PRO A 270 7.50 -0.95 19.70
C PRO A 270 6.71 0.38 19.60
N ALA A 271 7.38 1.49 19.97
CA ALA A 271 6.70 2.77 20.21
C ALA A 271 6.27 3.52 18.95
N LEU A 272 6.86 3.18 17.81
CA LEU A 272 6.44 3.59 16.46
C LEU A 272 6.18 2.31 15.67
N SER A 273 4.91 1.90 15.60
CA SER A 273 4.51 0.67 14.91
C SER A 273 4.07 0.97 13.48
N PRO A 274 4.70 0.42 12.42
CA PRO A 274 4.26 0.67 11.05
C PRO A 274 2.86 0.11 10.81
N VAL A 275 1.99 0.95 10.23
CA VAL A 275 0.59 0.63 9.93
C VAL A 275 0.41 0.38 8.43
N THR A 276 0.76 1.35 7.59
CA THR A 276 0.61 1.25 6.13
C THR A 276 1.47 2.29 5.41
N GLN A 277 1.60 2.17 4.09
CA GLN A 277 2.28 3.15 3.24
C GLN A 277 1.43 3.47 2.01
N CYS A 278 1.42 4.73 1.59
CA CYS A 278 0.67 5.20 0.43
C CYS A 278 1.63 5.80 -0.60
N VAL A 279 1.59 5.31 -1.85
CA VAL A 279 2.31 5.91 -2.97
C VAL A 279 1.40 6.94 -3.64
N LEU A 280 1.98 8.08 -4.02
CA LEU A 280 1.27 9.23 -4.58
C LEU A 280 1.52 9.31 -6.10
N GLU A 281 0.49 9.64 -6.88
CA GLU A 281 0.63 9.86 -8.33
C GLU A 281 1.54 11.05 -8.63
N SER A 282 1.32 12.16 -7.92
CA SER A 282 2.03 13.43 -8.05
C SER A 282 2.99 13.68 -6.89
N VAL A 283 3.93 14.61 -7.09
CA VAL A 283 4.89 15.04 -6.05
C VAL A 283 4.18 15.86 -4.98
N LEU A 284 4.54 15.65 -3.72
CA LEU A 284 3.98 16.34 -2.57
C LEU A 284 4.62 17.73 -2.38
N ARG A 285 3.80 18.79 -2.35
CA ARG A 285 4.20 20.18 -2.05
C ARG A 285 3.88 20.60 -0.61
N GLY A 286 2.81 20.05 -0.06
CA GLY A 286 2.38 20.18 1.32
C GLY A 286 1.38 19.08 1.66
N ALA A 287 1.10 18.86 2.94
CA ALA A 287 0.04 17.96 3.36
C ALA A 287 -0.63 18.43 4.65
N ALA A 288 -1.91 18.12 4.82
CA ALA A 288 -2.69 18.46 6.01
C ALA A 288 -3.55 17.28 6.47
N LEU A 289 -3.77 17.16 7.78
CA LEU A 289 -4.86 16.34 8.31
C LEU A 289 -6.20 17.07 8.14
N VAL A 290 -7.24 16.30 7.82
CA VAL A 290 -8.63 16.76 7.93
C VAL A 290 -9.13 16.49 9.36
N PRO A 291 -9.80 17.44 10.02
CA PRO A 291 -10.32 17.23 11.37
C PRO A 291 -11.25 16.03 11.48
N ARG A 292 -11.16 15.30 12.62
CA ARG A 292 -11.93 14.09 12.91
C ARG A 292 -13.43 14.22 12.68
N GLN A 293 -14.00 15.39 12.94
CA GLN A 293 -15.43 15.66 12.82
C GLN A 293 -15.92 15.60 11.34
N ALA A 294 -15.03 15.82 10.36
CA ALA A 294 -15.32 15.76 8.93
C ALA A 294 -14.96 14.42 8.25
N LEU A 295 -14.54 13.41 9.03
CA LEU A 295 -14.28 12.05 8.53
C LEU A 295 -15.59 11.28 8.30
N ALA A 296 -15.59 10.40 7.30
CA ALA A 296 -16.69 9.50 6.98
C ALA A 296 -16.67 8.28 7.93
N VAL A 297 -16.90 8.51 9.23
CA VAL A 297 -16.72 7.50 10.30
C VAL A 297 -17.52 6.22 10.10
N MET A 298 -18.69 6.28 9.46
CA MET A 298 -19.50 5.10 9.12
C MET A 298 -18.81 4.18 8.09
N SER A 299 -17.90 4.72 7.27
CA SER A 299 -17.05 3.96 6.34
C SER A 299 -15.74 3.48 6.97
N CYS A 300 -15.61 3.60 8.30
CA CYS A 300 -14.41 3.29 9.08
C CYS A 300 -13.16 4.09 8.62
N GLU A 301 -13.35 5.29 8.08
CA GLU A 301 -12.29 6.25 7.79
C GLU A 301 -11.75 6.80 9.11
N VAL A 302 -10.57 6.35 9.54
CA VAL A 302 -9.96 6.71 10.83
C VAL A 302 -9.07 7.94 10.76
N LEU A 303 -8.63 8.32 9.56
CA LEU A 303 -7.77 9.48 9.29
C LEU A 303 -7.91 9.88 7.81
N ARG A 304 -7.77 11.16 7.47
CA ARG A 304 -7.73 11.64 6.08
C ARG A 304 -6.63 12.68 5.91
N VAL A 305 -5.82 12.53 4.87
CA VAL A 305 -4.73 13.45 4.51
C VAL A 305 -5.08 14.16 3.20
N LEU A 306 -5.00 15.50 3.18
CA LEU A 306 -5.00 16.27 1.95
C LEU A 306 -3.56 16.35 1.44
N GLN A 307 -3.26 15.74 0.30
CA GLN A 307 -2.02 16.00 -0.44
C GLN A 307 -2.22 17.27 -1.27
N LEU A 308 -1.35 18.28 -1.10
CA LEU A 308 -1.18 19.36 -2.06
C LEU A 308 -0.13 18.95 -3.10
N SER A 309 -0.49 18.98 -4.37
CA SER A 309 0.43 18.82 -5.52
C SER A 309 0.53 20.13 -6.31
N ASP A 310 1.27 20.15 -7.41
CA ASP A 310 1.41 21.35 -8.26
C ASP A 310 0.08 21.81 -8.88
N THR A 311 -0.83 20.88 -9.20
CA THR A 311 -2.05 21.15 -9.98
C THR A 311 -3.35 20.68 -9.34
N ALA A 312 -3.29 19.94 -8.23
CA ALA A 312 -4.47 19.37 -7.57
C ALA A 312 -4.28 19.19 -6.05
N ILE A 313 -5.39 19.19 -5.30
CA ILE A 313 -5.46 18.65 -3.93
C ILE A 313 -6.16 17.30 -3.95
N VAL A 314 -5.51 16.29 -3.36
CA VAL A 314 -5.95 14.89 -3.37
C VAL A 314 -6.30 14.42 -1.94
N PRO A 315 -7.58 14.16 -1.62
CA PRO A 315 -8.01 13.73 -0.28
C PRO A 315 -7.87 12.22 -0.08
N ILE A 316 -6.78 11.78 0.56
CA ILE A 316 -6.44 10.37 0.80
C ILE A 316 -7.06 9.91 2.13
N GLY A 317 -8.08 9.04 2.05
CA GLY A 317 -8.73 8.44 3.23
C GLY A 317 -7.99 7.19 3.71
N TYR A 318 -7.86 7.02 5.03
CA TYR A 318 -7.28 5.84 5.67
C TYR A 318 -8.41 5.06 6.36
N HIS A 319 -8.69 3.85 5.90
CA HIS A 319 -9.85 3.06 6.34
C HIS A 319 -9.43 1.78 7.06
N VAL A 320 -10.06 1.48 8.20
CA VAL A 320 -9.94 0.16 8.84
C VAL A 320 -11.05 -0.76 8.30
N PRO A 321 -10.74 -1.90 7.66
CA PRO A 321 -11.74 -2.82 7.15
C PRO A 321 -12.63 -3.39 8.26
N ARG A 322 -13.94 -3.12 8.20
CA ARG A 322 -14.99 -3.71 9.05
C ARG A 322 -16.09 -4.30 8.19
N LYS A 323 -16.76 -5.34 8.70
CA LYS A 323 -17.83 -6.06 7.98
C LYS A 323 -19.19 -5.37 8.03
N SER A 324 -19.40 -4.50 9.02
CA SER A 324 -20.65 -3.79 9.30
C SER A 324 -20.48 -2.29 9.10
N VAL A 325 -21.44 -1.66 8.43
CA VAL A 325 -21.53 -0.20 8.28
C VAL A 325 -22.32 0.36 9.46
N GLU A 326 -21.70 0.29 10.63
CA GLU A 326 -22.18 0.83 11.90
C GLU A 326 -21.10 1.73 12.50
N PHE A 327 -21.42 2.44 13.59
CA PHE A 327 -20.41 3.23 14.29
C PHE A 327 -19.53 2.33 15.16
N HIS A 328 -18.24 2.26 14.85
CA HIS A 328 -17.27 1.44 15.58
C HIS A 328 -16.61 2.26 16.71
N GLU A 329 -17.20 2.24 17.90
CA GLU A 329 -16.71 2.97 19.08
C GLU A 329 -15.23 2.68 19.42
N ASP A 330 -14.74 1.47 19.12
CA ASP A 330 -13.33 1.11 19.36
C ASP A 330 -12.35 1.83 18.43
N LEU A 331 -12.78 2.24 17.24
CA LEU A 331 -11.99 3.06 16.29
C LEU A 331 -12.10 4.56 16.57
N PHE A 332 -13.27 5.00 17.05
CA PHE A 332 -13.65 6.41 17.15
C PHE A 332 -13.88 6.86 18.61
N PRO A 333 -12.80 7.01 19.41
CA PRO A 333 -12.91 7.62 20.73
C PRO A 333 -13.39 9.08 20.62
N ASP A 334 -14.04 9.55 21.68
CA ASP A 334 -14.52 10.93 21.76
C ASP A 334 -13.37 11.93 21.61
N THR A 335 -13.55 12.84 20.66
CA THR A 335 -12.58 13.85 20.21
C THR A 335 -12.90 15.21 20.85
N ALA A 336 -11.99 16.19 20.73
CA ALA A 336 -12.31 17.56 21.14
C ALA A 336 -13.50 18.12 20.32
N GLY A 337 -14.44 18.76 21.01
CA GLY A 337 -15.52 19.55 20.40
C GLY A 337 -15.03 20.89 19.86
N CYS A 338 -15.95 21.65 19.25
CA CYS A 338 -15.69 22.96 18.64
C CYS A 338 -16.03 24.15 19.55
N VAL A 339 -16.25 23.95 20.86
CA VAL A 339 -16.51 25.04 21.81
C VAL A 339 -15.26 25.25 22.69
N PRO A 340 -14.71 26.48 22.80
CA PRO A 340 -13.57 26.74 23.67
C PRO A 340 -13.92 26.47 25.13
N ALA A 341 -12.94 25.98 25.89
CA ALA A 341 -13.13 25.59 27.29
C ALA A 341 -13.03 26.79 28.25
N THR A 342 -12.30 27.82 27.84
CA THR A 342 -11.96 28.99 28.66
C THR A 342 -11.68 30.19 27.74
N ASP A 343 -11.79 31.40 28.28
CA ASP A 343 -11.41 32.63 27.58
C ASP A 343 -9.91 32.96 27.80
N PRO A 344 -9.29 33.83 26.97
CA PRO A 344 -7.87 34.15 27.08
C PRO A 344 -7.43 34.68 28.43
N HIS A 345 -8.29 35.46 29.12
CA HIS A 345 -7.96 36.05 30.41
C HIS A 345 -7.98 35.00 31.52
N SER A 346 -9.01 34.14 31.54
CA SER A 346 -9.11 33.04 32.51
C SER A 346 -8.00 32.00 32.31
N TRP A 347 -7.68 31.63 31.05
CA TRP A 347 -6.54 30.76 30.74
C TRP A 347 -5.21 31.36 31.22
N TRP A 348 -4.97 32.64 30.94
CA TRP A 348 -3.75 33.34 31.36
C TRP A 348 -3.63 33.44 32.89
N ALA A 349 -4.76 33.59 33.60
CA ALA A 349 -4.84 33.54 35.05
C ALA A 349 -4.61 32.13 35.65
N GLY A 350 -4.39 31.10 34.81
CA GLY A 350 -4.03 29.75 35.23
C GLY A 350 -5.14 28.71 35.06
N ASP A 351 -6.25 29.02 34.40
CA ASP A 351 -7.27 28.02 34.08
C ASP A 351 -6.71 26.94 33.12
N ASN A 352 -7.10 25.69 33.35
CA ASN A 352 -6.71 24.52 32.58
C ASN A 352 -7.93 23.67 32.16
N GLN A 353 -9.13 24.27 32.16
CA GLN A 353 -10.33 23.63 31.62
C GLN A 353 -10.07 23.06 30.22
N GLN A 354 -10.54 21.83 30.02
CA GLN A 354 -10.35 21.07 28.80
C GLN A 354 -11.61 21.15 27.94
N VAL A 355 -11.42 21.23 26.62
CA VAL A 355 -12.53 21.25 25.66
C VAL A 355 -13.40 20.01 25.85
N GLN A 356 -14.72 20.22 25.91
CA GLN A 356 -15.66 19.12 26.07
C GLN A 356 -15.44 18.08 24.96
N LYS A 357 -15.28 16.82 25.37
CA LYS A 357 -15.20 15.72 24.42
C LYS A 357 -16.57 15.45 23.81
N VAL A 358 -16.61 15.26 22.49
CA VAL A 358 -17.81 14.97 21.72
C VAL A 358 -17.66 13.63 21.00
N SER A 359 -18.76 12.87 20.97
CA SER A 359 -18.78 11.62 20.22
C SER A 359 -18.85 11.89 18.72
N LEU A 360 -18.10 11.11 17.95
CA LEU A 360 -18.16 11.12 16.50
C LEU A 360 -19.39 10.38 15.95
N ASN A 361 -20.11 9.64 16.80
CA ASN A 361 -21.29 8.86 16.44
C ASN A 361 -22.38 9.76 15.81
N PRO A 362 -22.77 9.56 14.55
CA PRO A 362 -23.79 10.38 13.89
C PRO A 362 -25.14 10.40 14.61
N ALA A 363 -25.49 9.36 15.37
CA ALA A 363 -26.75 9.31 16.12
C ALA A 363 -26.76 10.18 17.39
N CYS A 364 -25.58 10.54 17.90
CA CYS A 364 -25.41 11.29 19.16
C CYS A 364 -24.59 12.58 18.96
N ARG A 365 -24.33 12.98 17.70
CA ARG A 365 -23.47 14.12 17.39
C ARG A 365 -24.15 15.42 17.86
N PRO A 366 -23.56 16.16 18.80
CA PRO A 366 -24.15 17.40 19.29
C PRO A 366 -23.99 18.53 18.25
N HIS A 367 -24.91 19.51 18.23
CA HIS A 367 -24.89 20.66 17.33
C HIS A 367 -24.44 22.03 17.94
N PRO A 368 -23.54 22.13 18.94
CA PRO A 368 -23.06 23.44 19.40
C PRO A 368 -22.03 24.00 18.41
N SER A 369 -22.46 24.89 17.52
CA SER A 369 -21.55 25.72 16.72
C SER A 369 -21.06 26.91 17.56
N PHE A 370 -19.75 26.99 17.80
CA PHE A 370 -19.14 28.23 18.29
C PHE A 370 -18.91 29.19 17.10
N THR A 371 -18.81 30.48 17.40
CA THR A 371 -18.40 31.50 16.42
C THR A 371 -17.54 32.51 17.16
N SER A 372 -16.29 32.64 16.71
CA SER A 372 -15.32 33.52 17.33
C SER A 372 -15.71 34.99 17.12
N ARG A 373 -15.53 35.79 18.18
CA ARG A 373 -15.77 37.24 18.15
C ARG A 373 -14.55 38.06 17.73
N LEU A 374 -13.43 37.40 17.42
CA LEU A 374 -12.17 38.06 17.03
C LEU A 374 -12.30 38.88 15.75
N VAL A 375 -13.12 38.43 14.80
CA VAL A 375 -13.46 39.17 13.58
C VAL A 375 -14.97 39.14 13.37
N PRO A 376 -15.67 40.29 13.52
CA PRO A 376 -17.11 40.38 13.30
C PRO A 376 -17.54 39.99 11.88
N SER A 377 -18.77 39.51 11.74
CA SER A 377 -19.41 39.29 10.43
C SER A 377 -19.92 40.63 9.88
N MET A 378 -19.82 40.85 8.56
CA MET A 378 -20.47 42.02 7.95
C MET A 378 -21.98 41.77 7.81
N GLU A 379 -22.79 42.52 8.56
CA GLU A 379 -24.24 42.60 8.33
C GLU A 379 -24.54 43.51 7.11
N PRO A 380 -25.59 43.21 6.31
CA PRO A 380 -26.18 44.18 5.41
C PRO A 380 -26.83 45.34 6.19
N LEU A 381 -26.83 46.56 5.62
CA LEU A 381 -27.47 47.71 6.28
C LEU A 381 -28.99 47.48 6.51
N PRO A 382 -29.56 48.01 7.60
CA PRO A 382 -30.96 47.79 7.95
C PRO A 382 -31.88 48.64 7.06
N ASP A 383 -32.84 47.97 6.42
CA ASP A 383 -33.90 48.65 5.68
C ASP A 383 -35.10 49.02 6.58
N THR A 384 -35.75 50.08 6.16
CA THR A 384 -36.63 50.98 6.92
C THR A 384 -37.88 50.34 7.59
N ALA A 385 -37.98 50.48 8.92
CA ALA A 385 -39.17 50.64 9.78
C ALA A 385 -40.50 49.87 9.52
N GLN A 386 -41.03 49.22 10.58
CA GLN A 386 -42.40 49.46 11.10
C GLN A 386 -42.56 49.00 12.57
N PRO A 387 -43.55 49.50 13.35
CA PRO A 387 -43.51 49.53 14.82
C PRO A 387 -44.20 48.36 15.55
N ALA A 388 -43.97 48.32 16.88
CA ALA A 388 -44.34 47.26 17.81
C ALA A 388 -45.85 47.05 18.08
N VAL A 389 -46.23 45.80 18.39
CA VAL A 389 -47.42 45.41 19.19
C VAL A 389 -47.03 44.25 20.15
N MET A 390 -47.84 44.05 21.19
CA MET A 390 -47.51 43.47 22.50
C MET A 390 -48.20 42.10 22.76
N GLU A 391 -47.47 41.19 23.42
CA GLU A 391 -47.85 40.05 24.30
C GLU A 391 -49.13 39.18 24.08
N THR A 392 -48.92 37.89 23.75
CA THR A 392 -49.52 36.66 24.37
C THR A 392 -51.04 36.32 24.22
N PRO A 393 -51.53 35.10 24.58
CA PRO A 393 -51.01 33.72 24.39
C PRO A 393 -52.08 32.68 23.90
N VAL A 394 -51.69 31.38 23.83
CA VAL A 394 -52.52 30.12 23.78
C VAL A 394 -53.09 29.67 22.41
N GLY A 395 -52.96 28.37 22.08
CA GLY A 395 -53.86 27.70 21.11
C GLY A 395 -53.31 26.53 20.26
N ASP A 396 -53.17 25.36 20.88
CA ASP A 396 -53.15 23.97 20.35
C ASP A 396 -53.31 23.60 18.84
N VAL A 397 -52.43 22.67 18.44
CA VAL A 397 -52.68 21.40 17.68
C VAL A 397 -52.74 21.37 16.12
N ASP A 398 -51.78 20.61 15.59
CA ASP A 398 -51.67 19.82 14.35
C ASP A 398 -51.85 20.42 12.94
N ALA A 399 -50.98 19.93 12.04
CA ALA A 399 -50.80 20.37 10.67
C ALA A 399 -51.01 19.24 9.66
N SER A 400 -51.70 19.53 8.56
CA SER A 400 -51.64 18.73 7.34
C SER A 400 -51.90 19.57 6.08
N GLU A 401 -51.14 19.26 5.02
CA GLU A 401 -51.38 19.52 3.59
C GLU A 401 -51.61 20.96 3.09
N GLY A 402 -50.59 21.50 2.41
CA GLY A 402 -50.70 22.69 1.55
C GLY A 402 -50.89 22.31 0.08
N PHE A 403 -52.04 22.66 -0.50
CA PHE A 403 -52.40 22.38 -1.90
C PHE A 403 -51.81 23.37 -2.92
N SER A 404 -51.76 22.88 -4.17
CA SER A 404 -51.71 23.57 -5.48
C SER A 404 -52.57 24.86 -5.60
N SER A 405 -52.42 25.75 -6.60
CA SER A 405 -52.13 25.51 -8.04
C SER A 405 -51.65 26.74 -8.85
N SER A 406 -51.14 26.48 -10.07
CA SER A 406 -50.52 27.38 -11.08
C SER A 406 -51.51 28.28 -11.89
N PRO A 407 -51.07 29.05 -12.93
CA PRO A 407 -50.83 28.46 -14.28
C PRO A 407 -49.77 29.12 -15.23
N SER A 408 -49.32 28.31 -16.22
CA SER A 408 -48.94 28.65 -17.63
C SER A 408 -47.70 29.53 -17.96
N SER A 409 -46.93 29.32 -19.05
CA SER A 409 -46.82 28.17 -20.01
C SER A 409 -45.73 28.41 -21.10
N LEU A 410 -45.39 27.31 -21.81
CA LEU A 410 -44.67 27.20 -23.11
C LEU A 410 -43.12 27.11 -23.07
N THR A 411 -42.41 26.26 -23.83
CA THR A 411 -42.73 24.94 -24.48
C THR A 411 -41.43 24.21 -24.90
N SER A 412 -41.44 22.87 -24.92
CA SER A 412 -40.51 22.00 -25.68
C SER A 412 -41.29 20.80 -26.27
N PRO A 413 -40.97 20.29 -27.47
CA PRO A 413 -41.70 19.16 -28.09
C PRO A 413 -41.25 17.78 -27.57
N SER A 414 -42.05 16.75 -27.84
CA SER A 414 -42.08 15.52 -27.01
C SER A 414 -42.25 14.20 -27.80
N THR A 415 -41.86 13.09 -27.14
CA THR A 415 -42.47 11.73 -27.19
C THR A 415 -42.33 10.86 -28.47
N PRO A 416 -42.56 9.51 -28.41
CA PRO A 416 -42.72 8.63 -27.24
C PRO A 416 -41.86 7.35 -27.23
N SER A 417 -41.95 6.60 -26.12
CA SER A 417 -41.47 5.23 -25.92
C SER A 417 -42.38 4.14 -26.52
N SER A 418 -41.87 2.91 -26.63
CA SER A 418 -42.66 1.70 -26.80
C SER A 418 -42.30 0.64 -25.75
N LEU A 419 -43.31 0.03 -25.13
CA LEU A 419 -43.18 -1.07 -24.18
C LEU A 419 -43.40 -2.41 -24.90
N GLY A 420 -42.63 -3.43 -24.53
CA GLY A 420 -42.76 -4.83 -24.95
C GLY A 420 -42.23 -5.76 -23.86
N PRO A 421 -42.77 -6.99 -23.68
CA PRO A 421 -42.87 -7.60 -22.35
C PRO A 421 -41.69 -8.51 -21.94
N SER A 422 -41.58 -8.70 -20.63
CA SER A 422 -40.62 -9.58 -19.97
C SER A 422 -41.16 -10.99 -19.71
N LEU A 423 -40.33 -11.99 -20.04
CA LEU A 423 -40.35 -13.41 -19.61
C LEU A 423 -38.89 -13.91 -19.71
N SER A 424 -38.32 -14.75 -18.84
CA SER A 424 -38.80 -15.31 -17.56
C SER A 424 -37.61 -15.90 -16.76
N SER A 425 -37.53 -15.54 -15.47
CA SER A 425 -37.05 -16.35 -14.33
C SER A 425 -35.89 -17.37 -14.48
N THR A 426 -34.81 -17.13 -13.71
CA THR A 426 -34.32 -18.13 -12.74
C THR A 426 -34.18 -17.49 -11.34
N SER A 427 -34.71 -18.19 -10.34
CA SER A 427 -34.59 -17.87 -8.90
C SER A 427 -33.22 -18.28 -8.34
N GLY A 428 -32.66 -17.68 -7.28
CA GLY A 428 -33.16 -16.61 -6.42
C GLY A 428 -32.69 -16.81 -4.97
N ILE A 429 -31.81 -15.92 -4.47
CA ILE A 429 -31.49 -15.79 -3.03
C ILE A 429 -31.71 -14.33 -2.65
N GLY A 430 -32.61 -14.09 -1.69
CA GLY A 430 -32.96 -12.75 -1.24
C GLY A 430 -31.88 -12.12 -0.37
N THR A 431 -31.19 -11.10 -0.88
CA THR A 431 -30.43 -10.15 -0.06
C THR A 431 -31.37 -9.17 0.63
N SER A 432 -31.07 -8.82 1.88
CA SER A 432 -31.88 -7.91 2.69
C SER A 432 -31.89 -6.48 2.10
N PRO A 433 -32.97 -5.68 2.30
CA PRO A 433 -33.07 -4.33 1.76
C PRO A 433 -31.91 -3.40 2.19
N SER A 434 -31.36 -3.62 3.39
CA SER A 434 -30.24 -2.85 3.94
C SER A 434 -28.92 -3.01 3.17
N LEU A 435 -28.68 -4.16 2.53
CA LEU A 435 -27.44 -4.37 1.75
C LEU A 435 -27.47 -3.65 0.40
N ARG A 436 -28.65 -3.53 -0.23
CA ARG A 436 -28.81 -2.76 -1.47
C ARG A 436 -28.54 -1.26 -1.27
N SER A 437 -28.89 -0.73 -0.09
CA SER A 437 -28.63 0.67 0.29
C SER A 437 -27.12 0.99 0.39
N LEU A 438 -26.29 0.03 0.79
CA LEU A 438 -24.85 0.23 0.98
C LEU A 438 -24.03 0.09 -0.32
N GLN A 439 -24.42 -0.83 -1.21
CA GLN A 439 -23.82 -0.95 -2.54
C GLN A 439 -24.03 0.33 -3.39
N SER A 440 -25.08 1.10 -3.10
CA SER A 440 -25.38 2.39 -3.75
C SER A 440 -24.40 3.53 -3.40
N LEU A 441 -23.58 3.41 -2.34
CA LEU A 441 -22.73 4.49 -1.83
C LEU A 441 -21.22 4.24 -1.99
N LEU A 442 -20.80 2.97 -2.07
CA LEU A 442 -19.38 2.58 -2.18
C LEU A 442 -19.02 1.99 -3.57
N GLY A 443 -20.01 1.89 -4.45
CA GLY A 443 -19.91 1.14 -5.70
C GLY A 443 -19.83 -0.39 -5.47
N PRO A 444 -19.87 -1.17 -6.55
CA PRO A 444 -19.63 -2.62 -6.49
C PRO A 444 -18.22 -2.93 -5.98
N SER A 445 -18.10 -4.00 -5.19
CA SER A 445 -16.85 -4.47 -4.60
C SER A 445 -16.67 -5.97 -4.82
N SER A 446 -15.45 -6.39 -5.16
CA SER A 446 -15.15 -7.81 -5.38
C SER A 446 -15.43 -8.66 -4.14
N LYS A 447 -16.03 -9.86 -4.33
CA LYS A 447 -16.15 -10.87 -3.26
C LYS A 447 -14.78 -11.43 -2.83
N PHE A 448 -13.76 -11.23 -3.65
CA PHE A 448 -12.37 -11.62 -3.44
C PHE A 448 -11.47 -10.45 -3.00
N ARG A 449 -12.00 -9.25 -2.72
CA ARG A 449 -11.19 -8.06 -2.39
C ARG A 449 -10.11 -8.34 -1.33
N HIS A 450 -10.44 -9.13 -0.31
CA HIS A 450 -9.56 -9.48 0.79
C HIS A 450 -8.66 -10.71 0.55
N ALA A 451 -8.52 -11.20 -0.69
CA ALA A 451 -7.57 -12.24 -1.03
C ALA A 451 -6.13 -11.78 -0.70
N GLN A 452 -5.33 -12.66 -0.08
CA GLN A 452 -3.97 -12.34 0.37
C GLN A 452 -2.98 -13.34 -0.20
N GLY A 453 -1.99 -12.85 -0.96
CA GLY A 453 -0.85 -13.62 -1.42
C GLY A 453 0.17 -13.82 -0.30
N THR A 454 0.58 -15.07 -0.09
CA THR A 454 1.57 -15.47 0.93
C THR A 454 2.62 -16.39 0.33
N VAL A 455 3.90 -16.07 0.51
CA VAL A 455 5.00 -16.96 0.11
C VAL A 455 5.00 -18.17 1.04
N LEU A 456 5.04 -19.38 0.49
CA LEU A 456 5.06 -20.61 1.29
C LEU A 456 6.38 -20.80 2.05
N HIS A 457 6.39 -21.72 3.02
CA HIS A 457 7.56 -21.97 3.87
C HIS A 457 8.82 -22.32 3.05
N ARG A 458 10.00 -21.96 3.55
CA ARG A 458 11.28 -22.05 2.83
C ARG A 458 11.61 -23.47 2.36
N ASP A 459 11.13 -24.48 3.05
CA ASP A 459 11.32 -25.90 2.68
C ASP A 459 10.59 -26.30 1.39
N SER A 460 9.67 -25.47 0.90
CA SER A 460 9.00 -25.63 -0.40
C SER A 460 9.73 -24.91 -1.56
N HIS A 461 10.81 -24.19 -1.28
CA HIS A 461 11.53 -23.38 -2.27
C HIS A 461 12.57 -24.23 -3.00
N ILE A 462 12.75 -24.00 -4.30
CA ILE A 462 13.94 -24.47 -5.02
C ILE A 462 14.94 -23.31 -5.03
N THR A 463 16.15 -23.51 -4.52
CA THR A 463 17.15 -22.45 -4.32
C THR A 463 18.49 -22.81 -4.95
N ASN A 464 19.41 -21.84 -5.07
CA ASN A 464 20.70 -21.98 -5.78
C ASN A 464 20.55 -22.25 -7.29
N LEU A 465 19.48 -21.74 -7.90
CA LEU A 465 19.30 -21.73 -9.34
C LEU A 465 20.29 -20.74 -9.97
N LYS A 466 21.10 -21.19 -10.93
CA LYS A 466 22.19 -20.41 -11.54
C LYS A 466 21.98 -20.25 -13.04
N GLY A 467 22.56 -19.18 -13.60
CA GLY A 467 22.59 -18.96 -15.04
C GLY A 467 21.22 -18.78 -15.68
N LEU A 468 20.29 -18.05 -15.04
CA LEU A 468 18.99 -17.73 -15.64
C LEU A 468 19.14 -16.89 -16.92
N ASN A 469 18.35 -17.19 -17.94
CA ASN A 469 18.29 -16.37 -19.14
C ASN A 469 17.49 -15.08 -18.89
N LEU A 470 18.18 -13.94 -18.86
CA LEU A 470 17.58 -12.61 -18.67
C LEU A 470 17.22 -11.90 -19.99
N THR A 471 17.45 -12.54 -21.15
CA THR A 471 17.19 -11.96 -22.48
C THR A 471 15.99 -12.60 -23.18
N THR A 472 15.14 -13.35 -22.46
CA THR A 472 13.87 -13.83 -23.02
C THR A 472 12.96 -12.64 -23.38
N PRO A 473 12.18 -12.70 -24.48
CA PRO A 473 11.30 -11.62 -24.91
C PRO A 473 10.40 -11.09 -23.77
N GLY A 474 10.13 -9.79 -23.76
CA GLY A 474 9.31 -9.15 -22.72
C GLY A 474 7.87 -9.67 -22.69
N GLU A 475 7.39 -10.14 -23.84
CA GLU A 475 6.07 -10.72 -24.05
C GLU A 475 6.02 -12.24 -23.82
N SER A 476 7.14 -12.94 -23.65
CA SER A 476 7.11 -14.35 -23.23
C SER A 476 6.92 -14.43 -21.71
N ASP A 477 6.26 -15.48 -21.22
CA ASP A 477 6.13 -15.73 -19.78
C ASP A 477 7.50 -16.03 -19.11
N GLY A 478 8.52 -16.33 -19.92
CA GLY A 478 9.93 -16.47 -19.53
C GLY A 478 10.28 -17.82 -18.89
N PHE A 479 9.30 -18.51 -18.32
CA PHE A 479 9.38 -19.90 -17.85
C PHE A 479 7.97 -20.49 -17.83
N CYS A 480 7.82 -21.82 -17.76
CA CYS A 480 6.50 -22.46 -17.67
C CYS A 480 6.50 -23.66 -16.71
N ALA A 481 5.34 -23.99 -16.16
CA ALA A 481 5.18 -25.05 -15.16
C ALA A 481 3.93 -25.89 -15.41
N ASN A 482 3.94 -27.11 -14.87
CA ASN A 482 2.77 -27.97 -14.69
C ASN A 482 2.76 -28.48 -13.23
N LYS A 483 1.81 -29.35 -12.86
CA LYS A 483 1.69 -29.89 -11.49
C LYS A 483 2.89 -30.70 -10.97
N LEU A 484 3.80 -31.13 -11.86
CA LEU A 484 4.98 -31.91 -11.49
C LEU A 484 6.26 -31.07 -11.54
N ARG A 485 6.38 -30.16 -12.52
CA ARG A 485 7.68 -29.66 -13.02
C ARG A 485 7.63 -28.23 -13.50
N VAL A 486 8.82 -27.64 -13.58
CA VAL A 486 9.07 -26.29 -14.06
C VAL A 486 10.19 -26.30 -15.09
N ALA A 487 9.96 -25.72 -16.25
CA ALA A 487 10.95 -25.53 -17.30
C ALA A 487 11.43 -24.08 -17.29
N VAL A 488 12.74 -23.87 -17.14
CA VAL A 488 13.37 -22.54 -17.00
C VAL A 488 14.52 -22.39 -18.00
N PRO A 489 14.46 -21.44 -18.95
CA PRO A 489 15.56 -21.15 -19.87
C PRO A 489 16.82 -20.65 -19.15
N LEU A 490 17.97 -21.19 -19.54
CA LEU A 490 19.28 -20.81 -19.02
C LEU A 490 20.07 -19.95 -20.02
N LEU A 491 20.98 -19.15 -19.48
CA LEU A 491 21.96 -18.34 -20.21
C LEU A 491 23.14 -19.25 -20.60
N SER A 492 22.97 -20.02 -21.67
CA SER A 492 24.00 -20.87 -22.27
C SER A 492 24.10 -20.64 -23.77
N SER A 493 25.24 -20.99 -24.36
CA SER A 493 25.29 -21.29 -25.80
C SER A 493 24.30 -22.41 -26.13
N GLY A 494 23.58 -22.29 -27.24
CA GLY A 494 22.59 -23.28 -27.67
C GLY A 494 21.28 -23.33 -26.87
N GLY A 495 20.98 -22.33 -26.02
CA GLY A 495 19.66 -22.15 -25.40
C GLY A 495 19.19 -23.35 -24.55
N GLN A 496 19.95 -23.70 -23.51
CA GLN A 496 19.55 -24.78 -22.60
C GLN A 496 18.29 -24.43 -21.80
N VAL A 497 17.47 -25.45 -21.50
CA VAL A 497 16.32 -25.33 -20.58
C VAL A 497 16.53 -26.30 -19.41
N ALA A 498 16.57 -25.77 -18.19
CA ALA A 498 16.54 -26.59 -16.98
C ALA A 498 15.12 -27.10 -16.73
N VAL A 499 14.98 -28.35 -16.30
CA VAL A 499 13.70 -28.90 -15.81
C VAL A 499 13.85 -29.26 -14.35
N LEU A 500 13.01 -28.66 -13.50
CA LEU A 500 13.06 -28.75 -12.04
C LEU A 500 11.82 -29.48 -11.52
N GLU A 501 12.00 -30.47 -10.64
CA GLU A 501 10.89 -31.23 -10.04
C GLU A 501 10.30 -30.48 -8.83
N LEU A 502 9.02 -30.11 -8.88
CA LEU A 502 8.34 -29.43 -7.76
C LEU A 502 8.26 -30.28 -6.49
N ARG A 503 8.28 -31.61 -6.64
CA ARG A 503 8.30 -32.57 -5.52
C ARG A 503 9.67 -32.77 -4.87
N LYS A 504 10.72 -32.12 -5.38
CA LYS A 504 12.09 -32.16 -4.83
C LYS A 504 12.56 -30.73 -4.48
N PRO A 505 11.89 -30.00 -3.56
CA PRO A 505 12.35 -28.69 -3.13
C PRO A 505 13.66 -28.79 -2.33
N GLY A 506 14.32 -27.64 -2.12
CA GLY A 506 15.60 -27.54 -1.41
C GLY A 506 16.65 -26.75 -2.20
N ARG A 507 17.93 -27.00 -1.85
CA ARG A 507 19.07 -26.35 -2.51
C ARG A 507 19.57 -27.20 -3.68
N LEU A 508 19.52 -26.65 -4.89
CA LEU A 508 20.10 -27.26 -6.08
C LEU A 508 21.63 -27.42 -5.91
N PRO A 509 22.23 -28.49 -6.46
CA PRO A 509 23.67 -28.73 -6.34
C PRO A 509 24.47 -27.62 -7.02
N ASP A 510 25.76 -27.50 -6.64
CA ASP A 510 26.66 -26.52 -7.27
C ASP A 510 27.24 -26.99 -8.61
N THR A 511 27.02 -28.26 -8.98
CA THR A 511 27.33 -28.86 -10.28
C THR A 511 26.37 -28.39 -11.37
N ALA A 512 26.69 -28.64 -12.64
CA ALA A 512 25.76 -28.43 -13.74
C ALA A 512 24.47 -29.22 -13.54
N LEU A 513 23.33 -28.61 -13.90
CA LEU A 513 22.02 -29.27 -13.90
C LEU A 513 21.82 -30.04 -15.22
N PRO A 514 21.14 -31.20 -15.19
CA PRO A 514 20.56 -31.79 -16.39
C PRO A 514 19.62 -30.80 -17.11
N THR A 515 19.77 -30.70 -18.43
CA THR A 515 19.06 -29.70 -19.26
C THR A 515 18.59 -30.30 -20.58
N LEU A 516 17.64 -29.63 -21.23
CA LEU A 516 17.29 -29.84 -22.63
C LEU A 516 18.15 -28.92 -23.49
N GLN A 517 18.86 -29.45 -24.48
CA GLN A 517 19.70 -28.67 -25.38
C GLN A 517 18.92 -28.26 -26.64
N ASN A 518 18.27 -27.09 -26.60
CA ASN A 518 17.45 -26.60 -27.70
C ASN A 518 18.25 -26.35 -29.01
N GLY A 519 19.55 -26.09 -28.92
CA GLY A 519 20.44 -25.79 -30.05
C GLY A 519 20.37 -24.35 -30.56
N ALA A 520 19.29 -23.62 -30.25
CA ALA A 520 19.11 -22.20 -30.53
C ALA A 520 18.55 -21.47 -29.30
N ALA A 521 18.72 -20.15 -29.21
CA ALA A 521 18.17 -19.35 -28.12
C ALA A 521 16.64 -19.52 -28.01
N VAL A 522 16.14 -19.66 -26.78
CA VAL A 522 14.73 -19.96 -26.50
C VAL A 522 13.92 -18.66 -26.50
N THR A 523 12.86 -18.61 -27.31
CA THR A 523 11.97 -17.45 -27.40
C THR A 523 10.70 -17.61 -26.56
N ASP A 524 10.09 -18.81 -26.58
CA ASP A 524 8.94 -19.17 -25.75
C ASP A 524 8.91 -20.68 -25.48
N LEU A 525 8.17 -21.10 -24.45
CA LEU A 525 8.05 -22.50 -24.06
C LEU A 525 6.69 -22.79 -23.41
N ALA A 526 6.15 -23.97 -23.66
CA ALA A 526 4.87 -24.42 -23.10
C ALA A 526 4.89 -25.92 -22.82
N TRP A 527 4.36 -26.32 -21.66
CA TRP A 527 4.00 -27.71 -21.40
C TRP A 527 2.72 -28.08 -22.15
N ASP A 528 2.65 -29.32 -22.62
CA ASP A 528 1.40 -29.90 -23.10
C ASP A 528 0.43 -30.04 -21.91
N PRO A 529 -0.79 -29.49 -21.97
CA PRO A 529 -1.75 -29.58 -20.86
C PRO A 529 -2.19 -31.03 -20.59
N PHE A 530 -2.15 -31.90 -21.60
CA PHE A 530 -2.62 -33.29 -21.53
C PHE A 530 -1.50 -34.31 -21.31
N ASP A 531 -0.24 -33.93 -21.58
CA ASP A 531 0.95 -34.77 -21.39
C ASP A 531 2.00 -34.04 -20.53
N PRO A 532 2.03 -34.23 -19.19
CA PRO A 532 2.94 -33.49 -18.30
C PRO A 532 4.42 -33.85 -18.51
N HIS A 533 4.73 -34.80 -19.41
CA HIS A 533 6.08 -35.15 -19.82
C HIS A 533 6.51 -34.47 -21.12
N ARG A 534 5.62 -33.75 -21.82
CA ARG A 534 5.91 -33.14 -23.13
C ARG A 534 6.03 -31.63 -23.03
N LEU A 535 7.20 -31.11 -23.43
CA LEU A 535 7.49 -29.68 -23.47
C LEU A 535 7.73 -29.24 -24.93
N ALA A 536 6.99 -28.25 -25.39
CA ALA A 536 7.28 -27.55 -26.64
C ALA A 536 8.19 -26.34 -26.36
N VAL A 537 9.30 -26.24 -27.09
CA VAL A 537 10.28 -25.15 -26.98
C VAL A 537 10.45 -24.49 -28.34
N ALA A 538 10.25 -23.18 -28.41
CA ALA A 538 10.47 -22.37 -29.60
C ALA A 538 11.90 -21.81 -29.62
N GLY A 539 12.56 -21.87 -30.77
CA GLY A 539 13.88 -21.28 -31.00
C GLY A 539 13.85 -20.02 -31.88
N GLU A 540 14.90 -19.20 -31.75
CA GLU A 540 15.20 -18.15 -32.72
C GLU A 540 15.49 -18.69 -34.14
N ASP A 541 15.78 -19.99 -34.27
CA ASP A 541 16.03 -20.69 -35.54
C ASP A 541 14.76 -21.08 -36.33
N ALA A 542 13.62 -20.45 -36.03
CA ALA A 542 12.31 -20.69 -36.63
C ALA A 542 11.76 -22.13 -36.46
N ARG A 543 12.27 -22.88 -35.47
CA ARG A 543 11.88 -24.27 -35.19
C ARG A 543 11.19 -24.42 -33.84
N ILE A 544 10.24 -25.34 -33.77
CA ILE A 544 9.64 -25.81 -32.51
C ILE A 544 10.19 -27.22 -32.25
N ARG A 545 10.68 -27.46 -31.04
CA ARG A 545 11.19 -28.76 -30.61
C ARG A 545 10.27 -29.32 -29.53
N LEU A 546 9.76 -30.53 -29.75
CA LEU A 546 9.02 -31.29 -28.75
C LEU A 546 9.99 -32.17 -27.98
N TRP A 547 10.01 -32.02 -26.66
CA TRP A 547 10.88 -32.76 -25.75
C TRP A 547 10.05 -33.64 -24.84
N ARG A 548 10.45 -34.91 -24.70
CA ARG A 548 9.86 -35.85 -23.73
C ARG A 548 10.77 -35.98 -22.51
N VAL A 549 10.26 -35.59 -21.36
CA VAL A 549 10.99 -35.56 -20.09
C VAL A 549 10.64 -36.81 -19.26
N PRO A 550 11.60 -37.71 -18.95
CA PRO A 550 11.33 -38.98 -18.29
C PRO A 550 10.57 -38.86 -16.96
N PRO A 551 9.74 -39.85 -16.56
CA PRO A 551 8.94 -39.78 -15.32
C PRO A 551 9.72 -39.53 -14.02
N GLN A 552 11.02 -39.83 -13.98
CA GLN A 552 11.91 -39.65 -12.83
C GLN A 552 12.50 -38.22 -12.73
N GLY A 553 12.55 -37.52 -13.87
CA GLY A 553 13.15 -36.20 -14.07
C GLY A 553 14.16 -36.24 -15.22
N LEU A 554 14.97 -35.19 -15.35
CA LEU A 554 16.20 -35.24 -16.15
C LEU A 554 17.34 -35.73 -15.26
N GLU A 555 18.03 -36.79 -15.69
CA GLU A 555 19.26 -37.30 -15.06
C GLU A 555 20.51 -36.88 -15.85
N GLU A 556 20.37 -36.78 -17.17
CA GLU A 556 21.41 -36.34 -18.11
C GLU A 556 20.90 -35.21 -19.02
N VAL A 557 21.81 -34.62 -19.82
CA VAL A 557 21.43 -33.60 -20.82
C VAL A 557 20.78 -34.27 -22.02
N LEU A 558 19.51 -33.94 -22.30
CA LEU A 558 18.84 -34.41 -23.51
C LEU A 558 19.25 -33.54 -24.71
N THR A 559 19.85 -34.18 -25.71
CA THR A 559 20.35 -33.53 -26.93
C THR A 559 19.45 -33.76 -28.15
N THR A 560 18.59 -34.77 -28.13
CA THR A 560 17.67 -35.13 -29.21
C THR A 560 16.21 -34.89 -28.80
N PRO A 561 15.48 -33.99 -29.47
CA PRO A 561 14.04 -33.85 -29.28
C PRO A 561 13.28 -35.04 -29.91
N GLU A 562 12.06 -35.28 -29.44
CA GLU A 562 11.15 -36.31 -29.98
C GLU A 562 10.68 -35.94 -31.39
N THR A 563 10.46 -34.66 -31.66
CA THR A 563 10.02 -34.15 -32.96
C THR A 563 10.49 -32.70 -33.14
N VAL A 564 10.82 -32.31 -34.36
CA VAL A 564 11.16 -30.94 -34.74
C VAL A 564 10.17 -30.47 -35.81
N LEU A 565 9.36 -29.46 -35.48
CA LEU A 565 8.44 -28.86 -36.43
C LEU A 565 9.17 -27.75 -37.19
N THR A 566 9.07 -27.79 -38.52
CA THR A 566 9.66 -26.82 -39.44
C THR A 566 8.59 -26.27 -40.36
N GLY A 567 8.59 -24.96 -40.63
CA GLY A 567 7.62 -24.35 -41.53
C GLY A 567 7.59 -22.82 -41.45
N HIS A 568 7.70 -22.25 -40.24
CA HIS A 568 7.99 -20.83 -40.07
C HIS A 568 9.34 -20.46 -40.70
N THR A 569 9.44 -19.25 -41.25
CA THR A 569 10.67 -18.77 -41.91
C THR A 569 11.50 -17.82 -41.05
N GLU A 570 10.93 -17.33 -39.95
CA GLU A 570 11.51 -16.35 -39.03
C GLU A 570 11.28 -16.78 -37.57
N LYS A 571 12.00 -16.14 -36.63
CA LYS A 571 11.93 -16.48 -35.21
C LYS A 571 10.50 -16.49 -34.67
N ILE A 572 10.21 -17.47 -33.80
CA ILE A 572 8.88 -17.70 -33.24
C ILE A 572 8.67 -16.82 -32.01
N CYS A 573 7.51 -16.16 -31.89
CA CYS A 573 7.19 -15.25 -30.79
C CYS A 573 6.54 -15.95 -29.60
N SER A 574 5.58 -16.85 -29.84
CA SER A 574 4.85 -17.53 -28.76
C SER A 574 4.26 -18.88 -29.17
N LEU A 575 4.07 -19.76 -28.19
CA LEU A 575 3.46 -21.10 -28.31
C LEU A 575 2.23 -21.24 -27.40
N ARG A 576 1.11 -21.78 -27.92
CA ARG A 576 -0.07 -22.16 -27.11
C ARG A 576 -0.70 -23.46 -27.60
N PHE A 577 -0.72 -24.48 -26.75
CA PHE A 577 -1.52 -25.69 -26.95
C PHE A 577 -3.01 -25.36 -26.97
N HIS A 578 -3.79 -26.14 -27.72
CA HIS A 578 -5.24 -26.03 -27.75
C HIS A 578 -5.84 -26.50 -26.42
N PRO A 579 -6.81 -25.78 -25.82
CA PRO A 579 -7.30 -26.07 -24.47
C PRO A 579 -8.20 -27.32 -24.33
N LEU A 580 -8.44 -28.08 -25.40
CA LEU A 580 -9.42 -29.19 -25.43
C LEU A 580 -9.07 -30.32 -26.41
N ALA A 581 -8.29 -30.03 -27.47
CA ALA A 581 -7.88 -31.02 -28.46
C ALA A 581 -6.43 -31.44 -28.23
N ALA A 582 -6.20 -32.73 -27.98
CA ALA A 582 -4.85 -33.29 -27.91
C ALA A 582 -4.09 -33.09 -29.22
N ASP A 583 -2.77 -32.92 -29.12
CA ASP A 583 -1.86 -32.83 -30.27
C ASP A 583 -2.13 -31.65 -31.23
N VAL A 584 -2.77 -30.57 -30.75
CA VAL A 584 -2.94 -29.30 -31.49
C VAL A 584 -2.18 -28.17 -30.82
N LEU A 585 -1.28 -27.53 -31.56
CA LEU A 585 -0.44 -26.42 -31.10
C LEU A 585 -0.59 -25.21 -32.01
N ALA A 586 -0.70 -24.00 -31.46
CA ALA A 586 -0.60 -22.74 -32.19
C ALA A 586 0.76 -22.07 -31.95
N SER A 587 1.34 -21.47 -32.99
CA SER A 587 2.55 -20.64 -32.89
C SER A 587 2.45 -19.38 -33.74
N SER A 588 2.95 -18.25 -33.24
CA SER A 588 3.16 -17.02 -34.02
C SER A 588 4.64 -16.78 -34.30
N SER A 589 4.96 -16.09 -35.40
CA SER A 589 6.33 -15.79 -35.80
C SER A 589 6.48 -14.35 -36.31
N TYR A 590 7.73 -13.89 -36.38
CA TYR A 590 8.13 -12.70 -37.13
C TYR A 590 7.90 -12.82 -38.65
N ASP A 591 7.53 -14.01 -39.17
CA ASP A 591 7.06 -14.18 -40.55
C ASP A 591 5.64 -13.63 -40.79
N LEU A 592 5.09 -12.93 -39.80
CA LEU A 592 3.76 -12.30 -39.78
C LEU A 592 2.60 -13.28 -39.87
N THR A 593 2.83 -14.56 -39.56
CA THR A 593 1.77 -15.59 -39.62
C THR A 593 1.63 -16.35 -38.32
N VAL A 594 0.43 -16.91 -38.13
CA VAL A 594 0.16 -17.89 -37.07
C VAL A 594 -0.08 -19.25 -37.72
N ARG A 595 0.57 -20.30 -37.22
CA ARG A 595 0.38 -21.67 -37.71
C ARG A 595 -0.26 -22.54 -36.65
N ILE A 596 -1.15 -23.42 -37.09
CA ILE A 596 -1.75 -24.47 -36.27
C ILE A 596 -1.19 -25.81 -36.72
N TRP A 597 -0.53 -26.50 -35.79
CA TRP A 597 0.18 -27.75 -36.01
C TRP A 597 -0.64 -28.94 -35.55
N ASP A 598 -0.55 -30.03 -36.31
CA ASP A 598 -0.99 -31.37 -35.94
C ASP A 598 0.26 -32.13 -35.48
N LEU A 599 0.41 -32.31 -34.17
CA LEU A 599 1.63 -32.88 -33.59
C LEU A 599 1.78 -34.38 -33.88
N GLN A 600 0.68 -35.10 -34.15
CA GLN A 600 0.75 -36.52 -34.56
C GLN A 600 1.26 -36.65 -36.00
N ALA A 601 0.82 -35.75 -36.89
CA ALA A 601 1.28 -35.74 -38.28
C ALA A 601 2.62 -35.00 -38.47
N GLY A 602 3.06 -34.20 -37.50
CA GLY A 602 4.31 -33.43 -37.55
C GLY A 602 4.30 -32.26 -38.56
N VAL A 603 3.12 -31.78 -38.96
CA VAL A 603 2.95 -30.76 -40.02
C VAL A 603 2.04 -29.61 -39.57
N ASP A 604 2.21 -28.43 -40.17
CA ASP A 604 1.21 -27.37 -40.08
C ASP A 604 0.00 -27.69 -40.97
N ARG A 605 -1.19 -27.51 -40.41
CA ARG A 605 -2.47 -27.78 -41.07
C ARG A 605 -3.19 -26.52 -41.52
N LEU A 606 -3.05 -25.45 -40.73
CA LEU A 606 -3.73 -24.18 -40.95
C LEU A 606 -2.72 -23.05 -40.76
N LYS A 607 -2.84 -22.01 -41.60
CA LYS A 607 -1.96 -20.83 -41.59
C LYS A 607 -2.82 -19.57 -41.66
N LEU A 608 -2.80 -18.78 -40.60
CA LEU A 608 -3.53 -17.53 -40.45
C LEU A 608 -2.67 -16.35 -40.89
N GLN A 609 -3.28 -15.36 -41.53
CA GLN A 609 -2.62 -14.23 -42.20
C GLN A 609 -3.35 -12.90 -41.88
N GLY A 610 -2.85 -11.80 -42.44
CA GLY A 610 -3.43 -10.45 -42.30
C GLY A 610 -2.68 -9.50 -41.36
N HIS A 611 -1.77 -10.01 -40.51
CA HIS A 611 -0.87 -9.20 -39.69
C HIS A 611 0.14 -8.42 -40.54
N GLN A 612 0.45 -7.17 -40.16
CA GLN A 612 1.35 -6.28 -40.91
C GLN A 612 2.65 -5.93 -40.16
N ASP A 613 2.79 -6.35 -38.90
CA ASP A 613 4.00 -6.17 -38.07
C ASP A 613 4.04 -7.33 -37.03
N GLN A 614 5.02 -7.33 -36.13
CA GLN A 614 5.24 -8.34 -35.09
C GLN A 614 3.95 -8.68 -34.33
N ILE A 615 3.63 -9.98 -34.29
CA ILE A 615 2.58 -10.53 -33.43
C ILE A 615 3.15 -10.62 -32.01
N PHE A 616 2.58 -9.88 -31.05
CA PHE A 616 3.06 -9.85 -29.67
C PHE A 616 2.56 -11.06 -28.86
N SER A 617 1.31 -11.46 -29.05
CA SER A 617 0.68 -12.52 -28.25
C SER A 617 -0.53 -13.13 -28.96
N LEU A 618 -0.85 -14.37 -28.60
CA LEU A 618 -1.99 -15.14 -29.11
C LEU A 618 -2.64 -15.95 -27.97
N ALA A 619 -3.95 -16.17 -28.05
CA ALA A 619 -4.70 -16.97 -27.08
C ALA A 619 -5.88 -17.70 -27.73
N TRP A 620 -6.08 -18.96 -27.33
CA TRP A 620 -7.27 -19.76 -27.67
C TRP A 620 -8.46 -19.34 -26.83
N SER A 621 -9.65 -19.33 -27.43
CA SER A 621 -10.91 -19.27 -26.69
C SER A 621 -11.06 -20.52 -25.81
N PRO A 622 -11.81 -20.48 -24.69
CA PRO A 622 -11.97 -21.63 -23.79
C PRO A 622 -12.55 -22.88 -24.49
N ASP A 623 -13.39 -22.68 -25.52
CA ASP A 623 -13.95 -23.73 -26.36
C ASP A 623 -13.02 -24.19 -27.52
N GLY A 624 -11.86 -23.55 -27.68
CA GLY A 624 -10.88 -23.79 -28.74
C GLY A 624 -11.37 -23.58 -30.18
N GLN A 625 -12.54 -22.95 -30.38
CA GLN A 625 -13.04 -22.67 -31.72
C GLN A 625 -12.40 -21.43 -32.36
N GLN A 626 -11.89 -20.51 -31.53
CA GLN A 626 -11.40 -19.20 -31.94
C GLN A 626 -9.98 -18.95 -31.41
N LEU A 627 -9.23 -18.13 -32.12
CA LEU A 627 -7.90 -17.69 -31.72
C LEU A 627 -7.81 -16.17 -31.82
N ALA A 628 -7.50 -15.52 -30.70
CA ALA A 628 -7.28 -14.08 -30.66
C ALA A 628 -5.78 -13.77 -30.74
N THR A 629 -5.44 -12.65 -31.37
CA THR A 629 -4.06 -12.16 -31.50
C THR A 629 -4.01 -10.66 -31.28
N VAL A 630 -2.91 -10.16 -30.71
CA VAL A 630 -2.59 -8.73 -30.61
C VAL A 630 -1.25 -8.45 -31.29
N CYS A 631 -1.21 -7.41 -32.11
CA CYS A 631 -0.13 -7.14 -33.04
C CYS A 631 0.37 -5.69 -32.96
N LYS A 632 1.64 -5.50 -33.28
CA LYS A 632 2.33 -4.20 -33.31
C LYS A 632 1.81 -3.25 -34.39
N ASP A 633 1.06 -3.76 -35.38
CA ASP A 633 0.33 -2.98 -36.37
C ASP A 633 -0.89 -2.21 -35.79
N GLY A 634 -1.06 -2.24 -34.46
CA GLY A 634 -2.11 -1.53 -33.75
C GLY A 634 -3.47 -2.20 -33.83
N ARG A 635 -3.53 -3.50 -34.16
CA ARG A 635 -4.78 -4.28 -34.22
C ARG A 635 -4.84 -5.44 -33.24
N VAL A 636 -6.04 -5.69 -32.76
CA VAL A 636 -6.47 -6.98 -32.19
C VAL A 636 -7.28 -7.70 -33.27
N ARG A 637 -7.08 -9.02 -33.43
CA ARG A 637 -7.80 -9.84 -34.41
C ARG A 637 -8.28 -11.13 -33.79
N ILE A 638 -9.50 -11.54 -34.13
CA ILE A 638 -10.07 -12.85 -33.81
C ILE A 638 -10.15 -13.67 -35.09
N TYR A 639 -9.68 -14.91 -35.04
CA TYR A 639 -9.74 -15.88 -36.12
C TYR A 639 -10.62 -17.06 -35.70
N ARG A 640 -11.27 -17.69 -36.69
CA ARG A 640 -11.85 -19.04 -36.55
C ARG A 640 -11.01 -19.96 -37.45
N PRO A 641 -9.95 -20.62 -36.93
CA PRO A 641 -8.88 -21.17 -37.78
C PRO A 641 -9.33 -22.18 -38.84
N ARG A 642 -10.41 -22.92 -38.57
CA ARG A 642 -10.98 -23.93 -39.49
C ARG A 642 -11.88 -23.34 -40.59
N SER A 643 -12.20 -22.04 -40.53
CA SER A 643 -13.02 -21.36 -41.53
C SER A 643 -12.21 -20.65 -42.61
N GLY A 644 -10.93 -20.38 -42.38
CA GLY A 644 -10.04 -19.73 -43.35
C GLY A 644 -8.80 -19.09 -42.73
N PRO A 645 -7.90 -18.55 -43.57
CA PRO A 645 -6.67 -17.89 -43.11
C PRO A 645 -6.90 -16.46 -42.60
N GLU A 646 -8.00 -15.81 -43.01
CA GLU A 646 -8.30 -14.40 -42.71
C GLU A 646 -8.94 -14.21 -41.33
N PRO A 647 -8.80 -13.02 -40.71
CA PRO A 647 -9.48 -12.70 -39.46
C PRO A 647 -11.01 -12.70 -39.64
N LEU A 648 -11.72 -13.28 -38.67
CA LEU A 648 -13.18 -13.20 -38.58
C LEU A 648 -13.62 -11.79 -38.14
N GLN A 649 -12.83 -11.15 -37.27
CA GLN A 649 -13.01 -9.77 -36.83
C GLN A 649 -11.65 -9.12 -36.57
N GLU A 650 -11.59 -7.80 -36.75
CA GLU A 650 -10.47 -6.97 -36.33
C GLU A 650 -10.94 -5.68 -35.63
N GLY A 651 -10.10 -5.14 -34.75
CA GLY A 651 -10.38 -3.94 -33.97
C GLY A 651 -9.12 -3.19 -33.57
N PRO A 652 -9.24 -1.97 -33.02
CA PRO A 652 -8.10 -1.18 -32.57
C PRO A 652 -7.44 -1.80 -31.33
N GLY A 653 -6.13 -2.01 -31.38
CA GLY A 653 -5.32 -2.48 -30.26
C GLY A 653 -4.73 -1.36 -29.39
N PRO A 654 -3.80 -1.69 -28.48
CA PRO A 654 -3.07 -0.71 -27.68
C PRO A 654 -2.32 0.29 -28.56
N LYS A 655 -2.31 1.57 -28.17
CA LYS A 655 -1.66 2.65 -28.94
C LYS A 655 -0.13 2.63 -28.83
N GLY A 656 0.42 2.08 -27.76
CA GLY A 656 1.86 2.01 -27.50
C GLY A 656 2.49 0.75 -28.07
N GLY A 657 3.44 0.90 -29.01
CA GLY A 657 4.13 -0.20 -29.69
C GLY A 657 5.20 -0.94 -28.87
N ARG A 658 5.16 -0.90 -27.54
CA ARG A 658 6.19 -1.47 -26.65
C ARG A 658 6.06 -2.96 -26.37
N GLY A 659 4.88 -3.54 -26.61
CA GLY A 659 4.55 -4.93 -26.29
C GLY A 659 3.10 -5.06 -25.81
N ALA A 660 2.51 -6.24 -25.94
CA ALA A 660 1.16 -6.52 -25.45
C ALA A 660 0.97 -8.02 -25.15
N ARG A 661 -0.02 -8.36 -24.31
CA ARG A 661 -0.51 -9.74 -24.11
C ARG A 661 -2.01 -9.77 -24.29
N ILE A 662 -2.54 -10.91 -24.70
CA ILE A 662 -3.98 -11.14 -24.87
C ILE A 662 -4.39 -12.45 -24.21
N VAL A 663 -5.52 -12.45 -23.51
CA VAL A 663 -6.17 -13.64 -22.95
C VAL A 663 -7.68 -13.55 -23.10
N TRP A 664 -8.34 -14.69 -23.26
CA TRP A 664 -9.80 -14.78 -23.21
C TRP A 664 -10.27 -14.82 -21.76
N VAL A 665 -11.34 -14.09 -21.46
CA VAL A 665 -11.91 -13.93 -20.11
C VAL A 665 -13.44 -13.95 -20.17
N CYS A 666 -14.10 -14.02 -19.02
CA CYS A 666 -15.57 -14.04 -18.90
C CYS A 666 -16.22 -15.14 -19.77
N ASP A 667 -15.74 -16.37 -19.60
CA ASP A 667 -16.19 -17.58 -20.32
C ASP A 667 -16.01 -17.53 -21.85
N GLY A 668 -15.08 -16.68 -22.32
CA GLY A 668 -14.82 -16.47 -23.74
C GLY A 668 -15.69 -15.39 -24.39
N ARG A 669 -16.53 -14.68 -23.63
CA ARG A 669 -17.28 -13.51 -24.12
C ARG A 669 -16.41 -12.28 -24.33
N CYS A 670 -15.30 -12.19 -23.60
CA CYS A 670 -14.43 -11.01 -23.62
C CYS A 670 -12.96 -11.37 -23.86
N LEU A 671 -12.20 -10.38 -24.33
CA LEU A 671 -10.75 -10.43 -24.44
C LEU A 671 -10.14 -9.37 -23.52
N LEU A 672 -9.24 -9.79 -22.64
CA LEU A 672 -8.37 -8.87 -21.91
C LEU A 672 -7.06 -8.71 -22.68
N VAL A 673 -6.72 -7.47 -23.03
CA VAL A 673 -5.43 -7.09 -23.58
C VAL A 673 -4.69 -6.24 -22.56
N SER A 674 -3.49 -6.67 -22.14
CA SER A 674 -2.55 -5.77 -21.48
C SER A 674 -1.61 -5.18 -22.52
N GLY A 675 -1.27 -3.91 -22.39
CA GLY A 675 -0.40 -3.21 -23.32
C GLY A 675 0.04 -1.85 -22.81
N PHE A 676 0.42 -0.98 -23.74
CA PHE A 676 0.83 0.38 -23.43
C PHE A 676 -0.01 1.42 -24.17
N ASP A 677 -0.11 2.60 -23.58
CA ASP A 677 -0.64 3.79 -24.23
C ASP A 677 0.46 4.51 -25.06
N SER A 678 0.10 5.62 -25.71
CA SER A 678 1.03 6.49 -26.43
C SER A 678 2.10 7.17 -25.55
N GLN A 679 1.87 7.31 -24.24
CA GLN A 679 2.78 7.89 -23.26
C GLN A 679 3.65 6.83 -22.55
N SER A 680 3.53 5.56 -22.93
CA SER A 680 4.19 4.40 -22.29
C SER A 680 3.72 4.07 -20.87
N GLU A 681 2.51 4.49 -20.50
CA GLU A 681 1.78 3.96 -19.35
C GLU A 681 1.25 2.55 -19.65
N ARG A 682 1.26 1.65 -18.66
CA ARG A 682 0.71 0.30 -18.77
C ARG A 682 -0.80 0.35 -18.62
N GLN A 683 -1.52 -0.25 -19.57
CA GLN A 683 -2.98 -0.25 -19.61
C GLN A 683 -3.55 -1.66 -19.77
N LEU A 684 -4.75 -1.86 -19.23
CA LEU A 684 -5.64 -2.98 -19.53
C LEU A 684 -6.77 -2.49 -20.43
N LEU A 685 -7.10 -3.27 -21.45
CA LEU A 685 -8.18 -3.01 -22.39
C LEU A 685 -9.05 -4.27 -22.44
N LEU A 686 -10.32 -4.14 -22.06
CA LEU A 686 -11.31 -5.22 -22.15
C LEU A 686 -12.15 -5.02 -23.41
N TYR A 687 -12.26 -6.06 -24.25
CA TYR A 687 -13.06 -6.04 -25.47
C TYR A 687 -14.17 -7.08 -25.40
N GLU A 688 -15.29 -6.81 -26.07
CA GLU A 688 -16.29 -7.83 -26.40
C GLU A 688 -15.81 -8.65 -27.61
N ALA A 689 -15.92 -9.98 -27.52
CA ALA A 689 -15.43 -10.86 -28.58
C ALA A 689 -16.28 -10.80 -29.87
N GLU A 690 -17.54 -10.35 -29.80
CA GLU A 690 -18.45 -10.24 -30.95
C GLU A 690 -18.48 -8.84 -31.59
N ALA A 691 -17.89 -7.83 -30.93
CA ALA A 691 -17.96 -6.43 -31.34
C ALA A 691 -16.57 -5.75 -31.44
N LEU A 692 -15.54 -6.50 -31.83
CA LEU A 692 -14.14 -6.08 -31.73
C LEU A 692 -13.83 -4.77 -32.48
N ALA A 693 -14.52 -4.53 -33.60
CA ALA A 693 -14.40 -3.32 -34.41
C ALA A 693 -14.81 -2.03 -33.68
N GLY A 694 -15.67 -2.12 -32.65
CA GLY A 694 -16.05 -1.00 -31.80
C GLY A 694 -14.95 -0.52 -30.85
N GLY A 695 -13.90 -1.33 -30.66
CA GLY A 695 -12.84 -1.08 -29.70
C GLY A 695 -13.13 -1.65 -28.30
N PRO A 696 -12.39 -1.22 -27.27
CA PRO A 696 -12.53 -1.75 -25.92
C PRO A 696 -13.80 -1.23 -25.23
N LEU A 697 -14.51 -2.12 -24.53
CA LEU A 697 -15.59 -1.82 -23.59
C LEU A 697 -15.09 -0.94 -22.43
N ALA A 698 -13.87 -1.19 -21.97
CA ALA A 698 -13.25 -0.46 -20.87
C ALA A 698 -11.73 -0.42 -21.03
N VAL A 699 -11.13 0.70 -20.60
CA VAL A 699 -9.68 0.90 -20.54
C VAL A 699 -9.31 1.34 -19.12
N LEU A 700 -8.34 0.65 -18.51
CA LEU A 700 -7.82 0.94 -17.17
C LEU A 700 -6.33 1.23 -17.26
N GLY A 701 -5.93 2.46 -16.91
CA GLY A 701 -4.54 2.82 -16.65
C GLY A 701 -4.05 2.26 -15.30
N LEU A 702 -2.76 1.93 -15.21
CA LEU A 702 -2.15 1.33 -14.01
C LEU A 702 -0.96 2.14 -13.52
N ASP A 703 0.18 2.05 -14.21
CA ASP A 703 1.44 2.67 -13.82
C ASP A 703 2.42 2.80 -14.99
N VAL A 704 3.51 3.56 -14.79
CA VAL A 704 4.59 3.72 -15.78
C VAL A 704 5.76 2.84 -15.39
N ALA A 705 5.80 1.62 -15.92
CA ALA A 705 6.92 0.68 -15.77
C ALA A 705 7.39 0.14 -17.14
N PRO A 706 8.63 -0.34 -17.27
CA PRO A 706 9.16 -0.73 -18.58
C PRO A 706 8.74 -2.12 -19.07
N SER A 707 8.15 -2.94 -18.19
CA SER A 707 7.80 -4.34 -18.39
C SER A 707 6.36 -4.51 -18.90
N THR A 708 6.16 -5.30 -19.96
CA THR A 708 4.83 -5.73 -20.40
C THR A 708 4.18 -6.54 -19.27
N LEU A 709 2.94 -6.20 -18.90
CA LEU A 709 2.17 -6.96 -17.91
C LEU A 709 1.75 -8.31 -18.49
N LEU A 710 2.02 -9.39 -17.76
CA LEU A 710 1.63 -10.74 -18.08
C LEU A 710 0.33 -11.09 -17.33
N PRO A 711 -0.83 -11.22 -18.01
CA PRO A 711 -2.09 -11.64 -17.40
C PRO A 711 -2.12 -13.16 -17.20
N SER A 712 -2.39 -13.60 -15.98
CA SER A 712 -2.78 -14.97 -15.64
C SER A 712 -4.23 -14.95 -15.14
N TYR A 713 -5.16 -15.55 -15.89
CA TYR A 713 -6.59 -15.55 -15.59
C TYR A 713 -7.05 -16.89 -15.01
N ASP A 714 -7.84 -16.82 -13.94
CA ASP A 714 -8.50 -17.95 -13.28
C ASP A 714 -10.00 -17.94 -13.62
N PRO A 715 -10.47 -18.82 -14.52
CA PRO A 715 -11.86 -18.79 -15.01
C PRO A 715 -12.87 -19.09 -13.89
N ASP A 716 -12.52 -19.94 -12.93
CA ASP A 716 -13.40 -20.35 -11.83
C ASP A 716 -13.81 -19.19 -10.92
N THR A 717 -12.95 -18.17 -10.77
CA THR A 717 -13.20 -17.01 -9.90
C THR A 717 -13.38 -15.71 -10.66
N GLY A 718 -13.05 -15.68 -11.95
CA GLY A 718 -12.96 -14.44 -12.72
C GLY A 718 -11.77 -13.54 -12.33
N LEU A 719 -10.84 -14.03 -11.49
CA LEU A 719 -9.67 -13.26 -11.09
C LEU A 719 -8.60 -13.24 -12.18
N VAL A 720 -7.99 -12.08 -12.39
CA VAL A 720 -6.76 -11.92 -13.17
C VAL A 720 -5.63 -11.41 -12.28
N LEU A 721 -4.52 -12.14 -12.32
CA LEU A 721 -3.24 -11.79 -11.73
C LEU A 721 -2.37 -11.13 -12.81
N LEU A 722 -1.82 -9.96 -12.51
CA LEU A 722 -1.08 -9.13 -13.47
C LEU A 722 0.26 -8.70 -12.89
N THR A 723 1.36 -9.01 -13.60
CA THR A 723 2.70 -8.52 -13.23
C THR A 723 3.67 -8.58 -14.40
N GLY A 724 4.68 -7.70 -14.42
CA GLY A 724 5.75 -7.69 -15.41
C GLY A 724 7.04 -8.34 -14.93
N LYS A 725 7.95 -8.68 -15.88
CA LYS A 725 9.31 -9.11 -15.54
C LYS A 725 10.10 -7.95 -14.92
N GLY A 726 10.58 -8.14 -13.70
CA GLY A 726 11.29 -7.12 -12.92
C GLY A 726 10.40 -6.34 -11.94
N ASP A 727 9.10 -6.61 -11.90
CA ASP A 727 8.17 -5.96 -10.98
C ASP A 727 8.33 -6.50 -9.54
N THR A 728 7.98 -5.66 -8.56
CA THR A 728 7.82 -6.00 -7.14
C THR A 728 6.36 -6.11 -6.71
N ARG A 729 5.41 -5.64 -7.55
CA ARG A 729 3.96 -5.69 -7.33
C ARG A 729 3.32 -6.67 -8.28
N VAL A 730 2.32 -7.38 -7.77
CA VAL A 730 1.39 -8.22 -8.51
C VAL A 730 0.00 -7.66 -8.25
N PHE A 731 -0.62 -7.12 -9.29
CA PHE A 731 -1.99 -6.61 -9.22
C PHE A 731 -2.98 -7.79 -9.31
N LEU A 732 -4.14 -7.62 -8.68
CA LEU A 732 -5.20 -8.61 -8.66
C LEU A 732 -6.54 -7.90 -8.91
N TYR A 733 -7.27 -8.33 -9.92
CA TYR A 733 -8.60 -7.80 -10.26
C TYR A 733 -9.59 -8.95 -10.47
N GLU A 734 -10.84 -8.79 -10.02
CA GLU A 734 -11.97 -9.57 -10.52
C GLU A 734 -12.51 -8.90 -11.79
N LEU A 735 -12.65 -9.69 -12.86
CA LEU A 735 -13.17 -9.26 -14.15
C LEU A 735 -14.66 -9.58 -14.26
N LEU A 736 -15.42 -8.62 -14.74
CA LEU A 736 -16.86 -8.75 -14.99
C LEU A 736 -17.16 -8.56 -16.48
N PRO A 737 -18.15 -9.29 -17.05
CA PRO A 737 -18.59 -9.11 -18.43
C PRO A 737 -19.31 -7.78 -18.65
N GLU A 738 -19.77 -7.14 -17.57
CA GLU A 738 -20.55 -5.89 -17.57
C GLU A 738 -19.90 -4.86 -16.64
N SER A 739 -20.30 -3.59 -16.78
CA SER A 739 -19.83 -2.48 -15.94
C SER A 739 -19.95 -2.81 -14.44
N PRO A 740 -18.89 -2.64 -13.63
CA PRO A 740 -17.71 -1.79 -13.84
C PRO A 740 -16.54 -2.45 -14.59
N PHE A 741 -16.68 -3.70 -15.06
CA PHE A 741 -15.67 -4.51 -15.75
C PHE A 741 -14.43 -4.91 -14.92
N PHE A 742 -13.85 -4.01 -14.14
CA PHE A 742 -12.67 -4.23 -13.31
C PHE A 742 -12.98 -3.92 -11.84
N LEU A 743 -12.81 -4.91 -10.96
CA LEU A 743 -12.90 -4.74 -9.51
C LEU A 743 -11.54 -5.03 -8.87
N GLU A 744 -10.87 -4.01 -8.33
CA GLU A 744 -9.56 -4.18 -7.68
C GLU A 744 -9.67 -4.98 -6.37
N CYS A 745 -8.74 -5.93 -6.23
CA CYS A 745 -8.50 -6.73 -5.04
C CYS A 745 -7.12 -6.40 -4.44
N ASN A 746 -6.88 -6.85 -3.21
CA ASN A 746 -5.62 -6.57 -2.53
C ASN A 746 -4.41 -7.12 -3.32
N SER A 747 -3.53 -6.21 -3.73
CA SER A 747 -2.31 -6.56 -4.47
C SER A 747 -1.30 -7.29 -3.59
N PHE A 748 -0.53 -8.21 -4.19
CA PHE A 748 0.63 -8.81 -3.54
C PHE A 748 1.89 -8.00 -3.86
N THR A 749 2.72 -7.72 -2.85
CA THR A 749 3.96 -6.96 -3.00
C THR A 749 5.12 -7.69 -2.35
N SER A 750 6.32 -7.50 -2.89
CA SER A 750 7.56 -8.06 -2.34
C SER A 750 8.71 -7.08 -2.35
N PRO A 751 9.67 -7.21 -1.41
CA PRO A 751 10.86 -6.35 -1.38
C PRO A 751 11.77 -6.57 -2.60
N ASP A 752 11.76 -7.78 -3.16
CA ASP A 752 12.58 -8.18 -4.29
C ASP A 752 11.78 -8.23 -5.61
N PRO A 753 12.39 -7.85 -6.75
CA PRO A 753 11.78 -8.00 -8.06
C PRO A 753 11.84 -9.45 -8.55
N HIS A 754 10.73 -9.96 -9.11
CA HIS A 754 10.69 -11.30 -9.72
C HIS A 754 10.97 -11.27 -11.22
N LYS A 755 11.53 -12.36 -11.73
CA LYS A 755 11.82 -12.58 -13.16
C LYS A 755 10.67 -13.18 -13.94
N GLY A 756 9.68 -13.72 -13.25
CA GLY A 756 8.43 -14.21 -13.81
C GLY A 756 7.49 -14.72 -12.72
N PHE A 757 6.23 -14.92 -13.09
CA PHE A 757 5.17 -15.43 -12.24
C PHE A 757 4.28 -16.35 -13.07
N VAL A 758 4.04 -17.59 -12.61
CA VAL A 758 3.23 -18.59 -13.34
C VAL A 758 2.19 -19.19 -12.41
N LEU A 759 0.93 -19.19 -12.84
CA LEU A 759 -0.19 -19.86 -12.17
C LEU A 759 -0.07 -21.38 -12.33
N LEU A 760 -0.26 -22.14 -11.25
CA LEU A 760 -0.37 -23.60 -11.29
C LEU A 760 -1.83 -24.04 -11.49
N PRO A 761 -2.07 -25.29 -11.96
CA PRO A 761 -3.42 -25.82 -12.10
C PRO A 761 -4.23 -25.73 -10.80
N LYS A 762 -5.54 -25.49 -10.92
CA LYS A 762 -6.45 -25.33 -9.78
C LYS A 762 -6.41 -26.51 -8.80
N THR A 763 -6.14 -27.72 -9.30
CA THR A 763 -5.96 -28.95 -8.51
C THR A 763 -4.83 -28.88 -7.47
N GLU A 764 -3.88 -27.96 -7.66
CA GLU A 764 -2.77 -27.74 -6.72
C GLU A 764 -3.12 -26.76 -5.60
N CYS A 765 -4.32 -26.17 -5.60
CA CYS A 765 -4.76 -25.23 -4.56
C CYS A 765 -5.31 -25.98 -3.33
N ASP A 766 -4.97 -25.51 -2.13
CA ASP A 766 -5.56 -26.04 -0.90
C ASP A 766 -6.94 -25.42 -0.64
N VAL A 767 -7.99 -26.13 -1.10
CA VAL A 767 -9.38 -25.71 -0.94
C VAL A 767 -9.84 -25.66 0.53
N ARG A 768 -9.19 -26.39 1.46
CA ARG A 768 -9.52 -26.36 2.90
C ARG A 768 -9.08 -25.04 3.52
N GLU A 769 -7.92 -24.56 3.10
CA GLU A 769 -7.40 -23.25 3.46
C GLU A 769 -7.97 -22.09 2.63
N VAL A 770 -8.93 -22.39 1.74
CA VAL A 770 -9.57 -21.45 0.81
C VAL A 770 -8.54 -20.72 -0.05
N GLU A 771 -7.58 -21.50 -0.55
CA GLU A 771 -6.59 -21.04 -1.51
C GLU A 771 -7.22 -20.92 -2.90
N LEU A 772 -7.37 -19.69 -3.39
CA LEU A 772 -7.99 -19.38 -4.67
C LEU A 772 -7.07 -19.73 -5.85
N MET A 773 -5.78 -19.48 -5.67
CA MET A 773 -4.74 -19.61 -6.69
C MET A 773 -3.40 -19.97 -6.04
N ARG A 774 -2.69 -20.94 -6.62
CA ARG A 774 -1.30 -21.25 -6.31
C ARG A 774 -0.41 -20.84 -7.48
N CYS A 775 0.65 -20.10 -7.20
CA CYS A 775 1.57 -19.60 -8.22
C CYS A 775 3.02 -19.95 -7.88
N LEU A 776 3.89 -19.90 -8.87
CA LEU A 776 5.34 -19.98 -8.74
C LEU A 776 5.95 -18.63 -9.10
N ARG A 777 6.75 -18.08 -8.18
CA ARG A 777 7.51 -16.86 -8.39
C ARG A 777 8.97 -17.19 -8.68
N LEU A 778 9.46 -16.86 -9.87
CA LEU A 778 10.86 -17.00 -10.22
C LEU A 778 11.63 -15.74 -9.80
N ARG A 779 12.66 -15.89 -8.97
CA ARG A 779 13.61 -14.83 -8.60
C ARG A 779 14.96 -15.05 -9.28
N GLN A 780 15.94 -14.23 -8.95
CA GLN A 780 17.29 -14.28 -9.54
C GLN A 780 18.05 -15.60 -9.28
N SER A 781 17.72 -16.32 -8.19
CA SER A 781 18.38 -17.59 -7.80
C SER A 781 17.49 -18.57 -7.03
N SER A 782 16.19 -18.31 -6.96
CA SER A 782 15.20 -19.17 -6.30
C SER A 782 13.88 -19.23 -7.09
N LEU A 783 13.14 -20.31 -6.90
CA LEU A 783 11.75 -20.47 -7.29
C LEU A 783 10.94 -20.69 -6.01
N GLU A 784 9.93 -19.85 -5.80
CA GLU A 784 9.22 -19.71 -4.53
C GLU A 784 7.71 -19.82 -4.77
N PRO A 785 7.01 -20.82 -4.17
CA PRO A 785 5.57 -20.91 -4.28
C PRO A 785 4.87 -19.77 -3.51
N VAL A 786 3.80 -19.23 -4.11
CA VAL A 786 2.96 -18.18 -3.54
C VAL A 786 1.49 -18.64 -3.57
N ALA A 787 0.85 -18.65 -2.41
CA ALA A 787 -0.53 -19.05 -2.21
C ALA A 787 -1.41 -17.82 -1.96
N PHE A 788 -2.44 -17.61 -2.79
CA PHE A 788 -3.44 -16.56 -2.61
C PHE A 788 -4.66 -17.14 -1.91
N ARG A 789 -4.92 -16.72 -0.67
CA ARG A 789 -6.02 -17.26 0.16
C ARG A 789 -7.09 -16.23 0.45
N LEU A 790 -8.35 -16.67 0.52
CA LEU A 790 -9.47 -15.83 0.94
C LEU A 790 -9.76 -16.04 2.45
N PRO A 791 -9.76 -15.00 3.29
CA PRO A 791 -10.08 -15.15 4.71
C PRO A 791 -11.53 -15.59 4.94
N ARG A 792 -11.73 -16.82 5.41
CA ARG A 792 -13.03 -17.40 5.77
C ARG A 792 -13.00 -17.97 7.19
N VAL A 793 -14.14 -17.96 7.87
CA VAL A 793 -14.28 -18.42 9.27
C VAL A 793 -14.60 -19.92 9.31
N ARG A 794 -15.59 -20.36 8.53
CA ARG A 794 -16.14 -21.72 8.52
C ARG A 794 -15.37 -22.66 7.58
N LYS A 795 -14.06 -22.81 7.79
CA LYS A 795 -13.17 -23.63 6.93
C LYS A 795 -13.43 -25.13 7.02
N GLU A 796 -14.15 -25.57 8.04
CA GLU A 796 -14.64 -26.94 8.19
C GLU A 796 -15.68 -27.34 7.13
N PHE A 797 -16.28 -26.36 6.44
CA PHE A 797 -17.16 -26.58 5.29
C PHE A 797 -16.46 -26.22 3.98
N PHE A 798 -16.76 -26.95 2.91
CA PHE A 798 -16.27 -26.63 1.56
C PHE A 798 -16.94 -25.35 1.06
N GLN A 799 -16.16 -24.38 0.57
CA GLN A 799 -16.67 -23.06 0.19
C GLN A 799 -17.23 -23.07 -1.25
N ASP A 800 -18.41 -23.65 -1.44
CA ASP A 800 -19.07 -23.82 -2.74
C ASP A 800 -19.54 -22.50 -3.40
N ASP A 801 -19.52 -21.37 -2.68
CA ASP A 801 -19.70 -20.02 -3.22
C ASP A 801 -18.40 -19.40 -3.80
N VAL A 802 -17.26 -20.04 -3.52
CA VAL A 802 -15.91 -19.62 -3.91
C VAL A 802 -15.32 -20.55 -4.97
N PHE A 803 -15.58 -21.86 -4.85
CA PHE A 803 -15.10 -22.90 -5.75
C PHE A 803 -16.31 -23.52 -6.49
N PRO A 804 -16.64 -23.02 -7.71
CA PRO A 804 -17.55 -23.73 -8.60
C PRO A 804 -16.90 -25.03 -9.12
N ASP A 805 -17.64 -25.82 -9.91
CA ASP A 805 -17.05 -26.97 -10.59
C ASP A 805 -16.01 -26.50 -11.62
N THR A 806 -14.76 -26.92 -11.42
CA THR A 806 -13.60 -26.51 -12.20
C THR A 806 -13.53 -27.26 -13.53
N ALA A 807 -13.19 -26.58 -14.62
CA ALA A 807 -12.96 -27.23 -15.91
C ALA A 807 -11.74 -28.16 -15.90
N VAL A 808 -11.93 -29.42 -16.32
CA VAL A 808 -10.86 -30.41 -16.41
C VAL A 808 -9.94 -30.07 -17.58
N SER A 809 -8.77 -29.50 -17.24
CA SER A 809 -7.78 -28.99 -18.20
C SER A 809 -6.65 -29.97 -18.53
N TRP A 810 -6.55 -31.10 -17.83
CA TRP A 810 -5.50 -32.10 -18.00
C TRP A 810 -5.93 -33.33 -18.82
N GLU A 811 -7.16 -33.36 -19.33
CA GLU A 811 -7.68 -34.42 -20.19
C GLU A 811 -8.26 -33.83 -21.49
N PRO A 812 -7.93 -34.40 -22.66
CA PRO A 812 -8.42 -33.89 -23.93
C PRO A 812 -9.86 -34.36 -24.20
N VAL A 813 -10.72 -33.42 -24.61
CA VAL A 813 -12.09 -33.71 -25.06
C VAL A 813 -12.10 -34.21 -26.51
N LEU A 814 -11.12 -33.79 -27.32
CA LEU A 814 -10.99 -34.14 -28.74
C LEU A 814 -9.58 -34.63 -29.09
N SER A 815 -9.47 -35.37 -30.19
CA SER A 815 -8.20 -35.56 -30.89
C SER A 815 -7.98 -34.44 -31.92
N ALA A 816 -6.71 -34.15 -32.26
CA ALA A 816 -6.35 -33.23 -33.34
C ALA A 816 -7.15 -33.50 -34.62
N LYS A 817 -7.22 -34.77 -35.04
CA LYS A 817 -7.98 -35.18 -36.23
C LYS A 817 -9.47 -34.82 -36.14
N ALA A 818 -10.12 -35.08 -35.02
CA ALA A 818 -11.55 -34.77 -34.84
C ALA A 818 -11.80 -33.25 -34.89
N TRP A 819 -10.98 -32.47 -34.18
CA TRP A 819 -11.10 -31.01 -34.19
C TRP A 819 -10.83 -30.42 -35.58
N LEU A 820 -9.78 -30.85 -36.28
CA LEU A 820 -9.47 -30.44 -37.65
C LEU A 820 -10.60 -30.78 -38.66
N GLN A 821 -11.32 -31.87 -38.42
CA GLN A 821 -12.50 -32.28 -39.21
C GLN A 821 -13.79 -31.51 -38.85
N GLY A 822 -13.74 -30.54 -37.93
CA GLY A 822 -14.85 -29.67 -37.57
C GLY A 822 -15.58 -30.04 -36.28
N ALA A 823 -15.15 -31.07 -35.54
CA ALA A 823 -15.76 -31.41 -34.26
C ALA A 823 -15.53 -30.33 -33.20
N ASN A 824 -16.51 -30.12 -32.33
CA ASN A 824 -16.44 -29.22 -31.18
C ASN A 824 -16.52 -30.03 -29.89
N GLY A 825 -15.83 -29.56 -28.85
CA GLY A 825 -15.85 -30.15 -27.52
C GLY A 825 -16.31 -29.12 -26.50
N GLN A 826 -16.87 -29.59 -25.40
CA GLN A 826 -17.07 -28.80 -24.19
C GLN A 826 -16.21 -29.43 -23.08
N PRO A 827 -15.49 -28.63 -22.27
CA PRO A 827 -14.82 -29.17 -21.09
C PRO A 827 -15.88 -29.77 -20.16
N TRP A 828 -15.58 -30.93 -19.58
CA TRP A 828 -16.36 -31.42 -18.44
C TRP A 828 -15.85 -30.75 -17.16
N LEU A 829 -16.76 -30.55 -16.22
CA LEU A 829 -16.47 -29.86 -14.96
C LEU A 829 -16.35 -30.88 -13.82
N LEU A 830 -15.48 -30.60 -12.86
CA LEU A 830 -15.21 -31.43 -11.69
C LEU A 830 -15.27 -30.59 -10.43
N SER A 831 -16.06 -31.01 -9.45
CA SER A 831 -16.05 -30.39 -8.12
C SER A 831 -14.73 -30.65 -7.40
N LEU A 832 -14.13 -29.60 -6.84
CA LEU A 832 -12.94 -29.72 -5.99
C LEU A 832 -13.28 -30.06 -4.52
N GLN A 833 -14.54 -30.39 -4.21
CA GLN A 833 -14.99 -30.72 -2.86
C GLN A 833 -14.30 -31.98 -2.31
N PRO A 834 -13.59 -31.92 -1.16
CA PRO A 834 -13.04 -33.10 -0.52
C PRO A 834 -14.15 -34.05 -0.01
N PRO A 835 -13.99 -35.39 -0.14
CA PRO A 835 -15.07 -36.36 0.19
C PRO A 835 -15.58 -36.32 1.64
N ASP A 836 -14.75 -35.81 2.56
CA ASP A 836 -15.02 -35.68 3.99
C ASP A 836 -15.64 -34.33 4.39
N MET A 837 -15.76 -33.38 3.45
CA MET A 837 -16.32 -32.05 3.70
C MET A 837 -17.73 -31.92 3.16
N SER A 838 -18.59 -31.16 3.84
CA SER A 838 -19.91 -30.76 3.34
C SER A 838 -19.90 -29.31 2.83
N PRO A 839 -20.76 -28.93 1.85
CA PRO A 839 -20.79 -27.58 1.31
C PRO A 839 -21.26 -26.55 2.35
N VAL A 840 -20.72 -25.33 2.31
CA VAL A 840 -21.10 -24.25 3.24
C VAL A 840 -22.53 -23.77 2.99
N SER A 841 -23.08 -23.96 1.78
CA SER A 841 -24.50 -23.74 1.48
C SER A 841 -25.45 -24.69 2.23
N GLN A 842 -25.01 -25.90 2.56
CA GLN A 842 -25.78 -26.91 3.31
C GLN A 842 -25.56 -26.82 4.82
N ALA A 843 -24.55 -26.05 5.25
CA ALA A 843 -24.15 -25.95 6.64
C ALA A 843 -25.27 -25.32 7.50
N PRO A 844 -25.46 -25.76 8.76
CA PRO A 844 -26.48 -25.19 9.63
C PRO A 844 -26.38 -23.66 9.69
N ARG A 845 -27.54 -22.99 9.56
CA ARG A 845 -27.62 -21.53 9.75
C ARG A 845 -27.20 -21.23 11.18
N GLU A 846 -26.22 -20.35 11.34
CA GLU A 846 -25.87 -19.84 12.66
C GLU A 846 -27.13 -19.23 13.29
N ALA A 847 -27.45 -19.68 14.51
CA ALA A 847 -28.44 -18.97 15.31
C ALA A 847 -27.95 -17.52 15.43
N PRO A 848 -28.82 -16.50 15.20
CA PRO A 848 -28.40 -15.11 15.30
C PRO A 848 -27.76 -14.93 16.67
N ALA A 849 -26.50 -14.49 16.69
CA ALA A 849 -25.72 -14.35 17.90
C ALA A 849 -26.59 -13.62 18.92
N ARG A 850 -26.94 -14.31 20.03
CA ARG A 850 -27.78 -13.72 21.08
C ARG A 850 -27.15 -12.38 21.41
N ARG A 851 -27.89 -11.28 21.21
CA ARG A 851 -27.46 -9.95 21.64
C ARG A 851 -26.98 -10.12 23.09
N ALA A 852 -25.70 -9.91 23.33
CA ALA A 852 -25.20 -9.91 24.68
C ALA A 852 -26.02 -8.84 25.42
N PRO A 853 -26.67 -9.17 26.56
CA PRO A 853 -27.33 -8.14 27.35
C PRO A 853 -26.27 -7.08 27.70
N SER A 854 -26.71 -5.83 27.83
CA SER A 854 -25.77 -4.75 28.08
C SER A 854 -24.96 -5.04 29.35
N SER A 855 -23.73 -4.54 29.41
CA SER A 855 -22.88 -4.69 30.61
C SER A 855 -23.57 -4.14 31.88
N ALA A 856 -24.49 -3.17 31.73
CA ALA A 856 -25.38 -2.71 32.79
C ALA A 856 -26.36 -3.81 33.27
N GLN A 857 -27.14 -4.42 32.35
CA GLN A 857 -28.05 -5.51 32.69
C GLN A 857 -27.33 -6.73 33.29
N TYR A 858 -26.13 -7.05 32.79
CA TYR A 858 -25.30 -8.13 33.33
C TYR A 858 -24.85 -7.91 34.79
N LEU A 859 -24.71 -6.65 35.22
CA LEU A 859 -24.26 -6.28 36.56
C LEU A 859 -25.40 -6.21 37.59
N GLU A 860 -26.61 -5.86 37.15
CA GLU A 860 -27.80 -5.68 38.00
C GLU A 860 -28.52 -7.00 38.35
N GLU A 861 -28.56 -7.99 37.45
CA GLU A 861 -29.38 -9.20 37.65
C GLU A 861 -28.74 -10.32 38.49
N LYS A 862 -27.42 -10.30 38.73
CA LYS A 862 -26.70 -11.39 39.42
C LYS A 862 -26.23 -10.99 40.82
N SER A 863 -26.52 -11.87 41.80
CA SER A 863 -25.99 -11.73 43.16
C SER A 863 -24.46 -11.91 43.20
N ASP A 864 -23.81 -11.35 44.21
CA ASP A 864 -22.35 -11.47 44.37
C ASP A 864 -21.88 -12.92 44.58
N GLN A 865 -22.77 -13.79 45.07
CA GLN A 865 -22.56 -15.24 45.14
C GLN A 865 -22.38 -15.86 43.74
N GLN A 866 -23.25 -15.51 42.78
CA GLN A 866 -23.15 -15.97 41.39
C GLN A 866 -21.95 -15.38 40.66
N LYS A 867 -21.64 -14.10 40.90
CA LYS A 867 -20.42 -13.45 40.37
C LYS A 867 -19.17 -14.19 40.86
N LYS A 868 -19.16 -14.64 42.12
CA LYS A 868 -18.08 -15.44 42.71
C LYS A 868 -17.99 -16.86 42.12
N GLU A 869 -19.12 -17.55 41.90
CA GLU A 869 -19.13 -18.87 41.24
C GLU A 869 -18.70 -18.80 39.77
N GLU A 870 -19.11 -17.78 39.02
CA GLU A 870 -18.64 -17.59 37.63
C GLU A 870 -17.15 -17.24 37.58
N LEU A 871 -16.64 -16.46 38.53
CA LEU A 871 -15.20 -16.25 38.70
C LEU A 871 -14.46 -17.55 39.04
N LEU A 872 -15.02 -18.39 39.91
CA LEU A 872 -14.46 -19.69 40.26
C LEU A 872 -14.41 -20.61 39.03
N ASN A 873 -15.52 -20.74 38.30
CA ASN A 873 -15.60 -21.56 37.09
C ASN A 873 -14.72 -21.03 35.96
N ALA A 874 -14.61 -19.71 35.79
CA ALA A 874 -13.69 -19.11 34.82
C ALA A 874 -12.21 -19.27 35.22
N MET A 875 -11.92 -19.38 36.52
CA MET A 875 -10.58 -19.67 37.04
C MET A 875 -10.23 -21.15 36.87
N VAL A 876 -11.16 -22.07 37.15
CA VAL A 876 -11.03 -23.52 36.90
C VAL A 876 -10.87 -23.80 35.40
N ALA A 877 -11.71 -23.19 34.54
CA ALA A 877 -11.60 -23.31 33.08
C ALA A 877 -10.31 -22.71 32.50
N LYS A 878 -9.67 -21.74 33.19
CA LYS A 878 -8.34 -21.23 32.84
C LYS A 878 -7.19 -22.08 33.37
N LEU A 879 -7.41 -22.85 34.43
CA LEU A 879 -6.41 -23.76 35.00
C LEU A 879 -6.31 -25.07 34.20
N GLY A 880 -7.45 -25.59 33.75
CA GLY A 880 -7.54 -26.82 32.95
C GLY A 880 -7.19 -28.09 33.74
N ASN A 881 -7.67 -29.24 33.28
CA ASN A 881 -7.24 -30.53 33.83
C ASN A 881 -5.81 -30.82 33.34
N ARG A 882 -4.81 -30.53 34.17
CA ARG A 882 -3.43 -30.98 33.96
C ARG A 882 -3.24 -32.38 34.54
N GLU A 883 -3.37 -33.39 33.67
CA GLU A 883 -2.80 -34.74 33.89
C GLU A 883 -1.47 -34.90 33.13
N ASP A 884 -0.67 -33.82 33.03
CA ASP A 884 0.73 -33.90 32.63
C ASP A 884 1.60 -33.80 33.90
N PRO A 885 2.41 -34.83 34.24
CA PRO A 885 3.32 -34.78 35.38
C PRO A 885 4.36 -33.68 35.19
N LEU A 886 4.86 -33.12 36.29
CA LEU A 886 5.80 -32.01 36.22
C LEU A 886 7.18 -32.53 35.77
N PRO A 887 7.97 -31.75 34.99
CA PRO A 887 9.36 -32.10 34.65
C PRO A 887 10.34 -32.21 35.84
N GLN A 888 9.82 -32.09 37.07
CA GLN A 888 10.54 -32.32 38.33
C GLN A 888 10.32 -33.75 38.85
N ASP A 889 9.25 -34.43 38.44
CA ASP A 889 8.93 -35.82 38.79
C ASP A 889 9.81 -36.84 38.01
N SER A 890 10.65 -36.35 37.08
CA SER A 890 11.58 -37.14 36.25
C SER A 890 13.05 -37.03 36.71
N PHE A 891 13.32 -36.54 37.90
CA PHE A 891 14.65 -36.52 38.52
C PHE A 891 14.67 -37.39 39.76
N GLU A 892 15.48 -38.46 39.74
CA GLU A 892 15.78 -39.23 40.95
C GLU A 892 16.49 -38.31 41.96
N GLY A 893 16.01 -38.32 43.21
CA GLY A 893 16.60 -37.55 44.30
C GLY A 893 17.99 -38.09 44.66
N VAL A 894 18.89 -37.19 45.06
CA VAL A 894 20.14 -37.56 45.71
C VAL A 894 19.82 -37.99 47.15
N ASP A 895 20.45 -39.07 47.61
CA ASP A 895 20.15 -39.73 48.89
C ASP A 895 20.35 -38.80 50.11
N GLU A 896 19.58 -39.00 51.19
CA GLU A 896 19.51 -38.03 52.31
C GLU A 896 20.80 -37.93 53.16
N ASP A 897 21.77 -38.83 52.97
CA ASP A 897 23.02 -38.88 53.74
C ASP A 897 24.10 -37.86 53.30
N GLU A 898 23.92 -37.13 52.19
CA GLU A 898 24.95 -36.22 51.64
C GLU A 898 24.84 -34.75 52.12
N TRP A 899 24.51 -34.53 53.40
CA TRP A 899 24.55 -33.20 54.06
C TRP A 899 25.30 -33.17 55.40
N PRO A 900 26.55 -32.66 55.37
CA PRO A 900 26.97 -31.66 56.36
C PRO A 900 27.63 -30.46 55.63
N GLY A 901 27.46 -29.19 56.01
CA GLY A 901 27.18 -28.63 57.32
C GLY A 901 28.29 -27.62 57.66
N LEU A 902 27.91 -26.45 58.18
CA LEU A 902 28.77 -25.35 58.70
C LEU A 902 29.43 -24.36 57.70
N ALA A 903 28.83 -23.16 57.67
CA ALA A 903 29.39 -21.89 58.18
C ALA A 903 30.77 -21.35 57.71
N SER A 904 30.71 -20.05 57.37
CA SER A 904 31.72 -19.01 57.63
C SER A 904 33.03 -18.96 56.83
N SER A 905 33.10 -17.91 56.00
CA SER A 905 34.24 -16.98 55.86
C SER A 905 35.64 -17.47 55.45
N ARG A 906 36.17 -16.74 54.45
CA ARG A 906 37.57 -16.24 54.34
C ARG A 906 38.70 -17.17 53.84
N ILE A 907 39.37 -16.61 52.82
CA ILE A 907 40.84 -16.54 52.61
C ILE A 907 41.55 -17.66 51.84
N PHE A 908 42.42 -17.18 50.95
CA PHE A 908 43.54 -17.80 50.23
C PHE A 908 44.10 -19.14 50.76
N GLY A 909 44.20 -20.12 49.86
CA GLY A 909 45.47 -20.37 49.15
C GLY A 909 46.48 -21.36 49.75
N HIS A 910 46.81 -22.39 48.94
CA HIS A 910 48.06 -23.17 48.92
C HIS A 910 48.44 -23.96 50.20
N SER A 911 49.08 -25.13 50.16
CA SER A 911 49.51 -26.05 49.09
C SER A 911 50.12 -27.30 49.76
N THR A 912 50.19 -28.47 49.10
CA THR A 912 51.40 -29.32 48.98
C THR A 912 51.13 -30.60 48.16
N LEU A 913 52.17 -31.08 47.47
CA LEU A 913 52.24 -32.36 46.72
C LEU A 913 53.00 -33.42 47.55
N PRO A 914 53.20 -34.67 47.05
CA PRO A 914 54.48 -34.93 46.36
C PRO A 914 54.49 -36.02 45.25
N HIS A 915 55.50 -35.94 44.35
CA HIS A 915 56.08 -37.00 43.46
C HIS A 915 55.16 -37.66 42.39
N LEU A 916 55.55 -38.06 41.16
CA LEU A 916 56.76 -38.06 40.28
C LEU A 916 56.23 -38.36 38.82
N ALA A 917 56.82 -38.07 37.66
CA ALA A 917 58.05 -37.36 37.23
C ALA A 917 57.97 -36.91 35.74
N CYS A 918 59.04 -36.26 35.24
CA CYS A 918 59.64 -36.20 33.87
C CYS A 918 58.87 -36.67 32.60
N CYS A 919 58.97 -35.99 31.44
CA CYS A 919 60.05 -35.12 30.91
C CYS A 919 59.56 -34.02 29.93
N LEU A 920 60.14 -32.80 30.07
CA LEU A 920 60.78 -31.93 29.04
C LEU A 920 60.01 -31.55 27.75
N SER A 921 60.07 -30.33 27.17
CA SER A 921 60.77 -29.04 27.43
C SER A 921 60.39 -28.06 26.29
N SER A 922 60.52 -26.72 26.29
CA SER A 922 60.86 -25.62 27.24
C SER A 922 60.71 -24.27 26.47
N GLY A 923 60.57 -23.08 27.05
CA GLY A 923 60.46 -22.67 28.46
C GLY A 923 60.34 -21.14 28.62
N GLN A 924 59.80 -20.73 29.78
CA GLN A 924 59.96 -19.46 30.54
C GLN A 924 59.73 -18.06 29.92
N ALA A 925 59.07 -17.23 30.75
CA ALA A 925 58.93 -15.76 30.70
C ALA A 925 60.10 -15.09 31.50
N PRO A 926 60.06 -13.90 32.17
CA PRO A 926 59.01 -12.88 32.34
C PRO A 926 59.51 -11.38 32.25
N TRP A 927 58.78 -10.48 32.91
CA TRP A 927 58.86 -9.00 32.93
C TRP A 927 60.20 -8.38 33.43
N GLY A 928 60.52 -7.15 32.96
CA GLY A 928 61.39 -6.21 33.70
C GLY A 928 62.06 -5.05 32.92
N LEU A 929 61.67 -3.80 33.25
CA LEU A 929 62.43 -2.52 33.22
C LEU A 929 63.12 -2.00 31.91
N ALA A 930 63.32 -0.68 31.85
CA ALA A 930 63.83 0.12 30.71
C ALA A 930 65.36 0.42 30.82
N PRO A 931 66.02 1.31 30.01
CA PRO A 931 65.74 1.90 28.68
C PRO A 931 66.95 1.74 27.68
N HIS A 932 67.00 2.55 26.61
CA HIS A 932 68.14 2.83 25.68
C HIS A 932 68.45 1.88 24.48
N GLN A 933 68.31 2.47 23.28
CA GLN A 933 69.19 2.42 22.09
C GLN A 933 69.93 1.12 21.68
N ALA A 934 69.56 0.57 20.51
CA ALA A 934 70.53 0.09 19.52
C ALA A 934 69.99 0.00 18.07
N PHE A 935 70.72 0.64 17.15
CA PHE A 935 71.13 0.17 15.82
C PHE A 935 70.12 -0.38 14.76
N TRP A 936 70.08 0.36 13.64
CA TRP A 936 70.27 -0.11 12.24
C TRP A 936 69.12 -0.88 11.55
N SER A 937 68.94 -0.81 10.22
CA SER A 937 69.53 0.06 9.17
C SER A 937 68.71 0.00 7.88
N SER A 938 68.95 0.96 6.97
CA SER A 938 68.67 0.87 5.52
C SER A 938 67.17 0.97 5.10
N THR A 939 66.76 1.79 4.12
CA THR A 939 67.44 2.94 3.48
C THR A 939 66.39 3.95 3.01
N SER A 940 66.54 5.23 3.37
CA SER A 940 65.99 6.33 2.56
C SER A 940 67.05 6.81 1.60
N LEU A 941 66.70 7.08 0.34
CA LEU A 941 67.51 7.93 -0.53
C LEU A 941 66.86 9.31 -0.64
N ARG A 942 67.60 10.30 -0.12
CA ARG A 942 67.37 11.75 -0.29
C ARG A 942 67.42 12.10 -1.79
N ALA A 943 66.52 12.91 -2.33
CA ALA A 943 66.43 14.36 -2.18
C ALA A 943 67.69 15.13 -2.62
N LEU A 944 67.60 15.80 -3.78
CA LEU A 944 68.49 16.84 -4.29
C LEU A 944 67.64 17.88 -5.06
N GLY A 945 67.96 19.16 -4.89
CA GLY A 945 67.79 20.20 -5.91
C GLY A 945 69.17 20.77 -6.27
N PRO A 946 69.31 21.96 -6.91
CA PRO A 946 68.29 22.81 -7.55
C PRO A 946 68.70 23.27 -8.98
N ALA A 947 67.94 24.23 -9.54
CA ALA A 947 68.35 25.25 -10.54
C ALA A 947 68.57 24.93 -12.05
N ALA A 948 67.75 25.63 -12.86
CA ALA A 948 68.08 26.40 -14.08
C ALA A 948 68.70 25.74 -15.35
N LEU A 949 67.94 25.72 -16.47
CA LEU A 949 68.06 26.74 -17.54
C LEU A 949 67.00 26.58 -18.67
N LEU A 950 66.66 27.71 -19.31
CA LEU A 950 65.72 27.89 -20.45
C LEU A 950 66.48 27.78 -21.80
N PRO A 951 65.83 27.46 -22.95
CA PRO A 951 65.05 28.48 -23.71
C PRO A 951 63.79 27.95 -24.45
N ARG A 952 62.67 28.72 -24.46
CA ARG A 952 62.07 29.50 -25.60
C ARG A 952 61.44 28.65 -26.74
N PHE A 953 60.31 29.00 -27.40
CA PHE A 953 59.54 30.28 -27.45
C PHE A 953 58.12 30.10 -28.08
N VAL A 954 57.21 31.09 -27.84
CA VAL A 954 56.04 31.54 -28.67
C VAL A 954 54.77 30.64 -28.68
N ALA A 955 53.52 31.13 -28.51
CA ALA A 955 52.91 32.39 -28.01
C ALA A 955 51.41 32.12 -27.68
N ARG A 956 50.76 32.67 -26.63
CA ARG A 956 50.16 34.03 -26.45
C ARG A 956 49.06 34.35 -27.49
N ARG A 957 47.85 34.85 -27.14
CA ARG A 957 47.52 35.96 -26.20
C ARG A 957 46.07 35.91 -25.64
N ARG A 958 45.86 36.52 -24.46
CA ARG A 958 44.64 37.29 -24.14
C ARG A 958 44.78 38.72 -24.68
N GLY A 959 43.66 39.39 -24.94
CA GLY A 959 43.54 40.84 -25.12
C GLY A 959 42.07 41.24 -25.09
N ALA A 960 41.69 42.21 -24.26
CA ALA A 960 40.32 42.67 -24.10
C ALA A 960 40.18 44.13 -24.59
N SER A 961 39.00 44.49 -25.08
CA SER A 961 38.23 45.72 -24.76
C SER A 961 37.34 46.19 -25.91
N GLN A 962 36.14 46.67 -25.54
CA GLN A 962 35.29 47.63 -26.24
C GLN A 962 34.88 47.34 -27.70
N SER A 963 33.65 46.85 -27.87
CA SER A 963 32.53 47.67 -28.38
C SER A 963 31.20 46.98 -28.06
#